data_AF-A0A2E3J0Z7-F1
#
_entry.id   AF-A0A2E3J0Z7-F1
#
_cell.length_a   1.000
_cell.length_b   1.000
_cell.length_c   1.000
_cell.angle_alpha   90.00
_cell.angle_beta   90.00
_cell.angle_gamma   90.00
#
_symmetry.space_group_name_H-M   'P 1'
#
loop_
_entity.id
_entity.type
_entity.pdbx_description
1 polymer ?
#
loop_
_entity_poly.entity_id
_entity_poly.type
_entity_poly.pdbx_seq_one_letter_code
_entity_poly.pdbx_strand_id
1 'polypeptide(L)'
;MDFLWPLGGYRVPALATGSRPLEFFRQGWISMFCLMLADDFTGACDTGLQFARAGLRSMVALDACLPEEADVVVLDTETRNENRVGATSAIRDVCARVADWEYRVLYKKVDSALRGNLGVELRTVMQSLDIDLCLMAPAFPRTGRVTVGGYHLVHGIPVERTEVGHDPGAPVRGSYLPHLLDSDGSVQIRNFGLEDIAQGPEHILAMVEGIRKPEPTVIVLDAASTDDLLSIALAASKMSVTPLMCGSAGLAEHIPEAFGVSSSWTAKAYESRGPVLIVVGSAESTTRRQVAELRARTQVSEWEIHLEMADEDWVARGSQTLVNDLVAQLKTRGKAVLSLVGLHDGVAREQVVGVMKAMGQVARKVVGGVPECGLVATGGWTAVEILKAVGGTGAQILGQVSTGVPLCMISGGDRHGLRMVTKGGAIGGSDILVKAVQELVGPETEPGKPRPFLAITMGDACGIGPEVILKALSKPEVYRDCRPMVIGHPELLQNSLDVAGVDLAVQPVSSPEEAACEWGTVEVLSPVELDVAKIHLGEVCPEAGRGAVEWVVTAVDLAVAGRIDGIVTAPLNKEAMNLAGFHYAGHTELLGERAGGHDVRLMLASERLNVVHVTGHIALSDVSAQLTEGRIFDTIVLLDQALKDMGRPTRRIAVCGLNPHAGESGLFGSEDAAAIQPAIERAGARGIDAIGPLPADTVFFKAYDGIFDGVVAMYHDQGHAPAKLVAFDKAVNVTLGLPIVRVSVDHGTAFDIAGKGIADETNMMHTLRLGAKLARVKWI
;
A
#
# COMPACT_ATOMS: atom_id res chain seq x y z
N MET A 1 1.81 -18.70 74.51
CA MET A 1 1.33 -18.85 73.12
C MET A 1 1.95 -17.70 72.32
N ASP A 2 3.28 -17.58 72.26
CA ASP A 2 4.21 -18.38 71.41
C ASP A 2 3.88 -18.17 69.92
N PHE A 3 4.73 -17.69 69.01
CA PHE A 3 6.15 -17.36 69.01
C PHE A 3 6.42 -16.51 67.74
N LEU A 4 7.44 -15.65 67.77
CA LEU A 4 8.02 -14.94 66.62
C LEU A 4 8.78 -15.91 65.68
N TRP A 5 8.71 -15.70 64.36
CA TRP A 5 9.86 -15.89 63.46
C TRP A 5 9.80 -14.96 62.23
N PRO A 6 10.92 -14.35 61.79
CA PRO A 6 10.96 -13.36 60.71
C PRO A 6 11.24 -13.99 59.34
N LEU A 7 10.60 -13.48 58.28
CA LEU A 7 11.01 -13.73 56.90
C LEU A 7 12.16 -12.78 56.54
N GLY A 8 13.36 -13.35 56.46
CA GLY A 8 14.54 -12.73 55.88
C GLY A 8 14.44 -12.66 54.36
N GLY A 9 14.74 -11.45 53.86
CA GLY A 9 15.04 -11.01 52.50
C GLY A 9 15.05 -12.01 51.35
N TYR A 10 14.18 -11.73 50.36
CA TYR A 10 14.61 -11.44 48.99
C TYR A 10 13.80 -10.24 48.47
N ARG A 11 14.48 -9.21 47.97
CA ARG A 11 13.87 -8.01 47.39
C ARG A 11 13.26 -8.38 46.03
N VAL A 12 11.95 -8.18 45.87
CA VAL A 12 11.31 -8.02 44.55
C VAL A 12 11.31 -6.52 44.23
N PRO A 13 11.85 -6.05 43.09
CA PRO A 13 11.64 -4.67 42.68
C PRO A 13 10.17 -4.45 42.38
N ALA A 14 9.56 -3.47 43.05
CA ALA A 14 8.18 -3.07 42.82
C ALA A 14 8.02 -2.51 41.40
N LEU A 15 7.16 -3.13 40.59
CA LEU A 15 6.63 -2.50 39.38
C LEU A 15 5.25 -1.92 39.72
N ALA A 16 5.17 -0.60 39.51
CA ALA A 16 4.08 0.26 39.89
C ALA A 16 2.79 -0.07 39.12
N THR A 17 1.69 -0.18 39.86
CA THR A 17 0.34 -0.16 39.34
C THR A 17 -0.01 1.26 38.86
N GLY A 18 -0.37 1.41 37.60
CA GLY A 18 -0.88 2.68 37.08
C GLY A 18 -0.96 2.71 35.56
N SER A 19 -2.18 2.63 35.03
CA SER A 19 -2.53 3.07 33.68
C SER A 19 -2.00 4.49 33.42
N ARG A 20 -1.08 4.67 32.47
CA ARG A 20 -0.54 5.98 32.07
C ARG A 20 -0.42 6.13 30.55
N PRO A 21 -0.68 7.33 29.98
CA PRO A 21 -0.61 7.58 28.54
C PRO A 21 0.82 7.73 28.01
N LEU A 22 0.96 7.58 26.69
CA LEU A 22 2.16 7.39 25.85
C LEU A 22 3.27 8.46 25.84
N GLU A 23 3.28 9.47 26.71
CA GLU A 23 4.32 10.52 26.66
C GLU A 23 5.69 10.10 27.24
N PHE A 24 5.85 8.86 27.71
CA PHE A 24 7.07 8.43 28.41
C PHE A 24 8.15 7.78 27.52
N PHE A 25 7.93 7.56 26.23
CA PHE A 25 8.90 6.87 25.35
C PHE A 25 10.12 7.70 24.91
N ARG A 26 10.36 8.87 25.53
CA ARG A 26 11.52 9.72 25.22
C ARG A 26 12.32 10.20 26.44
N GLN A 27 12.33 9.45 27.54
CA GLN A 27 13.21 9.75 28.67
C GLN A 27 13.87 8.51 29.28
N GLY A 28 14.91 8.01 28.60
CA GLY A 28 15.92 7.09 29.15
C GLY A 28 15.38 5.69 29.49
N TRP A 29 16.14 4.64 29.15
CA TRP A 29 15.77 3.22 29.19
C TRP A 29 14.95 2.78 27.97
N ILE A 30 15.67 2.18 27.01
CA ILE A 30 15.19 1.62 25.74
C ILE A 30 14.52 0.27 26.05
N SER A 31 13.20 0.21 26.21
CA SER A 31 12.49 -1.08 26.22
C SER A 31 11.92 -1.36 24.84
N MET A 32 12.31 -2.48 24.24
CA MET A 32 11.80 -2.93 22.94
C MET A 32 10.31 -3.24 23.05
N PHE A 33 9.52 -2.88 22.04
CA PHE A 33 8.09 -3.21 22.05
C PHE A 33 7.86 -4.71 21.82
N CYS A 34 8.47 -5.29 20.78
CA CYS A 34 8.28 -6.71 20.45
C CYS A 34 9.59 -7.38 20.04
N LEU A 35 9.94 -8.48 20.73
CA LEU A 35 10.93 -9.44 20.27
C LEU A 35 10.20 -10.60 19.58
N MET A 36 10.65 -10.98 18.40
CA MET A 36 10.03 -12.04 17.61
C MET A 36 11.05 -13.09 17.17
N LEU A 37 10.64 -14.36 17.21
CA LEU A 37 11.41 -15.50 16.72
C LEU A 37 10.70 -16.10 15.51
N ALA A 38 11.31 -16.01 14.33
CA ALA A 38 10.77 -16.51 13.07
C ALA A 38 11.54 -17.74 12.56
N ASP A 39 10.83 -18.64 11.88
CA ASP A 39 11.37 -19.88 11.30
C ASP A 39 11.96 -19.68 9.89
N ASP A 40 11.61 -18.58 9.23
CA ASP A 40 12.11 -18.19 7.90
C ASP A 40 12.16 -16.67 7.69
N PHE A 41 13.05 -16.22 6.82
CA PHE A 41 13.21 -14.80 6.48
C PHE A 41 11.95 -14.14 5.88
N THR A 42 11.23 -14.86 5.01
CA THR A 42 10.06 -14.27 4.32
C THR A 42 8.92 -14.04 5.30
N GLY A 43 8.63 -15.03 6.15
CA GLY A 43 7.67 -14.90 7.24
C GLY A 43 8.10 -13.87 8.29
N ALA A 44 9.40 -13.75 8.55
CA ALA A 44 9.95 -12.71 9.42
C ALA A 44 9.61 -11.31 8.90
N CYS A 45 9.88 -11.03 7.62
CA CYS A 45 9.58 -9.72 7.03
C CYS A 45 8.07 -9.44 6.94
N ASP A 46 7.25 -10.43 6.57
CA ASP A 46 5.78 -10.27 6.45
C ASP A 46 5.11 -9.96 7.81
N THR A 47 5.65 -10.55 8.89
CA THR A 47 5.14 -10.31 10.25
C THR A 47 5.67 -9.00 10.82
N GLY A 48 6.96 -8.70 10.61
CA GLY A 48 7.57 -7.41 11.00
C GLY A 48 6.87 -6.21 10.34
N LEU A 49 6.42 -6.38 9.09
CA LEU A 49 5.63 -5.37 8.37
C LEU A 49 4.36 -4.96 9.10
N GLN A 50 3.70 -5.87 9.83
CA GLN A 50 2.48 -5.53 10.56
C GLN A 50 2.75 -4.50 11.66
N PHE A 51 3.90 -4.60 12.34
CA PHE A 51 4.34 -3.60 13.30
C PHE A 51 4.81 -2.30 12.62
N ALA A 52 5.49 -2.42 11.47
CA ALA A 52 5.91 -1.26 10.68
C ALA A 52 4.72 -0.39 10.23
N ARG A 53 3.60 -1.01 9.85
CA ARG A 53 2.33 -0.33 9.52
C ARG A 53 1.71 0.41 10.71
N ALA A 54 2.01 0.00 11.93
CA ALA A 54 1.60 0.73 13.13
C ALA A 54 2.54 1.91 13.46
N GLY A 55 3.60 2.12 12.67
CA GLY A 55 4.60 3.18 12.87
C GLY A 55 5.80 2.74 13.71
N LEU A 56 5.90 1.46 14.08
CA LEU A 56 7.03 0.93 14.85
C LEU A 56 8.21 0.61 13.92
N ARG A 57 9.44 0.93 14.34
CA ARG A 57 10.65 0.57 13.61
C ARG A 57 10.93 -0.93 13.76
N SER A 58 10.47 -1.70 12.77
CA SER A 58 10.66 -3.14 12.71
C SER A 58 11.91 -3.51 11.93
N MET A 59 12.75 -4.36 12.53
CA MET A 59 13.94 -4.90 11.89
C MET A 59 13.97 -6.42 11.98
N VAL A 60 14.22 -7.06 10.84
CA VAL A 60 14.58 -8.48 10.76
C VAL A 60 16.09 -8.59 10.89
N ALA A 61 16.60 -9.45 11.75
CA ALA A 61 18.03 -9.66 11.95
C ALA A 61 18.38 -11.14 11.74
N LEU A 62 19.50 -11.37 11.05
CA LEU A 62 20.02 -12.71 10.78
C LEU A 62 20.81 -13.27 11.97
N ASP A 63 21.30 -12.38 12.83
CA ASP A 63 21.99 -12.70 14.08
C ASP A 63 21.33 -11.94 15.23
N ALA A 64 21.54 -12.40 16.48
CA ALA A 64 21.00 -11.73 17.67
C ALA A 64 21.85 -10.53 18.10
N CYS A 65 22.11 -9.59 17.20
CA CYS A 65 22.69 -8.30 17.54
C CYS A 65 21.56 -7.28 17.72
N LEU A 66 21.46 -6.69 18.92
CA LEU A 66 20.50 -5.62 19.21
C LEU A 66 20.86 -4.38 18.37
N PRO A 67 19.96 -3.91 17.51
CA PRO A 67 20.09 -2.59 16.94
C PRO A 67 19.73 -1.51 17.97
N GLU A 68 20.51 -0.43 18.03
CA GLU A 68 20.37 0.64 19.03
C GLU A 68 19.00 1.35 18.99
N GLU A 69 18.22 1.20 17.92
CA GLU A 69 17.01 1.98 17.69
C GLU A 69 15.77 1.18 17.19
N ALA A 70 15.69 -0.14 17.36
CA ALA A 70 14.50 -0.88 16.92
C ALA A 70 13.40 -0.94 18.00
N ASP A 71 12.16 -0.67 17.59
CA ASP A 71 10.98 -0.92 18.43
C ASP A 71 10.58 -2.41 18.35
N VAL A 72 10.81 -3.05 17.19
CA VAL A 72 10.52 -4.46 16.97
C VAL A 72 11.72 -5.15 16.35
N VAL A 73 12.17 -6.24 16.96
CA VAL A 73 13.25 -7.09 16.43
C VAL A 73 12.70 -8.47 16.09
N VAL A 74 12.89 -8.90 14.86
CA VAL A 74 12.55 -10.24 14.38
C VAL A 74 13.83 -11.01 14.13
N LEU A 75 14.11 -12.00 14.96
CA LEU A 75 15.23 -12.91 14.79
C LEU A 75 14.81 -14.06 13.89
N ASP A 76 15.41 -14.11 12.72
CA ASP A 76 15.23 -15.21 11.78
C ASP A 76 16.18 -16.35 12.13
N THR A 77 15.61 -17.53 12.33
CA THR A 77 16.36 -18.73 12.74
C THR A 77 16.62 -19.69 11.59
N GLU A 78 15.98 -19.50 10.42
CA GLU A 78 16.07 -20.38 9.25
C GLU A 78 15.88 -21.88 9.60
N THR A 79 14.96 -22.16 10.54
CA THR A 79 14.73 -23.50 11.10
C THR A 79 13.59 -24.28 10.44
N ARG A 80 12.84 -23.69 9.49
CA ARG A 80 11.70 -24.35 8.83
C ARG A 80 12.03 -25.72 8.23
N ASN A 81 13.12 -25.80 7.47
CA ASN A 81 13.53 -27.01 6.76
C ASN A 81 14.62 -27.80 7.52
N GLU A 82 14.88 -27.43 8.77
CA GLU A 82 15.80 -28.17 9.63
C GLU A 82 15.15 -29.42 10.21
N ASN A 83 15.98 -30.39 10.56
CA ASN A 83 15.51 -31.48 11.40
C ASN A 83 15.28 -30.98 12.84
N ARG A 84 14.54 -31.76 13.64
CA ARG A 84 14.17 -31.39 15.01
C ARG A 84 15.38 -31.01 15.89
N VAL A 85 16.52 -31.69 15.71
CA VAL A 85 17.74 -31.43 16.49
C VAL A 85 18.35 -30.09 16.10
N GLY A 86 18.47 -29.84 14.79
CA GLY A 86 18.99 -28.58 14.25
C GLY A 86 18.13 -27.39 14.67
N ALA A 87 16.81 -27.50 14.52
CA ALA A 87 15.87 -26.47 14.97
C ALA A 87 15.96 -26.21 16.50
N THR A 88 16.05 -27.26 17.31
CA THR A 88 16.21 -27.13 18.77
C THR A 88 17.50 -26.40 19.13
N SER A 89 18.62 -26.75 18.48
CA SER A 89 19.91 -26.10 18.74
C SER A 89 19.85 -24.61 18.40
N ALA A 90 19.38 -24.28 17.20
CA ALA A 90 19.29 -22.90 16.74
C ALA A 90 18.39 -22.04 17.65
N ILE A 91 17.24 -22.57 18.08
CA ILE A 91 16.34 -21.85 19.00
C ILE A 91 16.99 -21.65 20.37
N ARG A 92 17.67 -22.66 20.94
CA ARG A 92 18.40 -22.52 22.22
C ARG A 92 19.49 -21.46 22.13
N ASP A 93 20.25 -21.48 21.05
CA ASP A 93 21.34 -20.53 20.83
C ASP A 93 20.80 -19.09 20.76
N VAL A 94 19.67 -18.89 20.08
CA VAL A 94 19.01 -17.58 20.04
C VAL A 94 18.46 -17.19 21.41
N CYS A 95 17.73 -18.08 22.08
CA CYS A 95 17.16 -17.83 23.41
C CYS A 95 18.24 -17.45 24.43
N ALA A 96 19.39 -18.13 24.42
CA ALA A 96 20.51 -17.82 25.29
C ALA A 96 21.07 -16.41 25.08
N ARG A 97 21.02 -15.87 23.86
CA ARG A 97 21.51 -14.51 23.53
C ARG A 97 20.53 -13.41 23.91
N VAL A 98 19.24 -13.73 23.97
CA VAL A 98 18.16 -12.76 24.24
C VAL A 98 17.57 -12.90 25.65
N ALA A 99 18.09 -13.81 26.47
CA ALA A 99 17.58 -14.08 27.82
C ALA A 99 17.54 -12.83 28.71
N ASP A 100 18.53 -11.94 28.54
CA ASP A 100 18.64 -10.69 29.31
C ASP A 100 18.03 -9.47 28.58
N TRP A 101 17.36 -9.66 27.44
CA TRP A 101 16.76 -8.55 26.70
C TRP A 101 15.40 -8.18 27.30
N GLU A 102 15.14 -6.88 27.43
CA GLU A 102 13.86 -6.37 27.89
C GLU A 102 12.92 -6.09 26.70
N TYR A 103 11.74 -6.72 26.71
CA TYR A 103 10.70 -6.53 25.71
C TYR A 103 9.31 -6.59 26.34
N ARG A 104 8.34 -5.89 25.74
CA ARG A 104 6.94 -5.91 26.20
C ARG A 104 6.15 -7.12 25.68
N VAL A 105 6.45 -7.54 24.45
CA VAL A 105 5.82 -8.68 23.78
C VAL A 105 6.90 -9.62 23.28
N LEU A 106 6.76 -10.91 23.58
CA LEU A 106 7.49 -11.98 22.92
C LEU A 106 6.57 -12.69 21.93
N TYR A 107 7.01 -12.82 20.69
CA TYR A 107 6.23 -13.41 19.62
C TYR A 107 6.95 -14.58 18.95
N LYS A 108 6.38 -15.77 18.99
CA LYS A 108 6.82 -16.89 18.14
C LYS A 108 6.04 -16.86 16.83
N LYS A 109 6.72 -16.50 15.75
CA LYS A 109 6.17 -16.57 14.40
C LYS A 109 6.19 -18.02 13.91
N VAL A 110 5.05 -18.46 13.36
CA VAL A 110 4.87 -19.76 12.70
C VAL A 110 4.33 -19.56 11.28
N ASP A 111 4.63 -20.48 10.37
CA ASP A 111 4.08 -20.45 9.01
C ASP A 111 2.53 -20.47 9.04
N SER A 112 1.90 -19.65 8.19
CA SER A 112 0.44 -19.58 8.12
C SER A 112 -0.22 -20.86 7.58
N ALA A 113 0.56 -21.79 7.02
CA ALA A 113 0.12 -23.13 6.65
C ALA A 113 0.73 -24.21 7.55
N LEU A 114 1.23 -23.85 8.74
CA LEU A 114 1.78 -24.77 9.75
C LEU A 114 2.98 -25.62 9.31
N ARG A 115 3.72 -25.21 8.28
CA ARG A 115 4.99 -25.84 7.91
C ARG A 115 6.07 -25.60 8.98
N GLY A 116 7.03 -26.51 9.06
CA GLY A 116 8.20 -26.40 9.94
C GLY A 116 8.09 -27.16 11.26
N ASN A 117 8.93 -26.82 12.23
CA ASN A 117 9.11 -27.57 13.48
C ASN A 117 8.23 -27.04 14.63
N LEU A 118 6.96 -26.75 14.34
CA LEU A 118 6.00 -26.03 15.19
C LEU A 118 6.09 -26.37 16.70
N GLY A 119 5.78 -27.62 17.08
CA GLY A 119 5.75 -28.02 18.48
C GLY A 119 7.12 -28.05 19.16
N VAL A 120 8.18 -28.38 18.42
CA VAL A 120 9.56 -28.44 18.97
C VAL A 120 10.09 -27.04 19.23
N GLU A 121 9.93 -26.12 18.27
CA GLU A 121 10.38 -24.74 18.42
C GLU A 121 9.65 -24.05 19.56
N LEU A 122 8.31 -24.13 19.59
CA LEU A 122 7.51 -23.44 20.61
C LEU A 122 7.92 -23.83 22.03
N ARG A 123 8.08 -25.13 22.28
CA ARG A 123 8.47 -25.65 23.59
C ARG A 123 9.90 -25.31 23.94
N THR A 124 10.80 -25.32 22.97
CA THR A 124 12.19 -24.92 23.19
C THR A 124 12.26 -23.46 23.61
N VAL A 125 11.47 -22.56 22.99
CA VAL A 125 11.35 -21.16 23.42
C VAL A 125 10.81 -21.07 24.84
N MET A 126 9.68 -21.72 25.12
CA MET A 126 9.06 -21.69 26.45
C MET A 126 10.00 -22.19 27.56
N GLN A 127 10.72 -23.29 27.30
CA GLN A 127 11.68 -23.85 28.27
C GLN A 127 12.93 -22.97 28.44
N SER A 128 13.44 -22.41 27.35
CA SER A 128 14.71 -21.67 27.38
C SER A 128 14.57 -20.26 27.94
N LEU A 129 13.36 -19.69 27.90
CA LEU A 129 13.03 -18.36 28.42
C LEU A 129 12.11 -18.41 29.66
N ASP A 130 11.91 -19.60 30.24
CA ASP A 130 11.10 -19.84 31.45
C ASP A 130 9.66 -19.29 31.37
N ILE A 131 8.96 -19.64 30.30
CA ILE A 131 7.59 -19.18 30.02
C ILE A 131 6.58 -20.29 30.32
N ASP A 132 5.60 -19.97 31.17
CA ASP A 132 4.56 -20.88 31.62
C ASP A 132 3.30 -20.88 30.73
N LEU A 133 3.09 -19.85 29.92
CA LEU A 133 1.86 -19.68 29.15
C LEU A 133 2.12 -19.18 27.72
N CYS A 134 1.53 -19.89 26.75
CA CYS A 134 1.48 -19.48 25.35
C CYS A 134 0.05 -19.39 24.84
N LEU A 135 -0.27 -18.30 24.14
CA LEU A 135 -1.51 -18.14 23.38
C LEU A 135 -1.20 -18.33 21.89
N MET A 136 -1.74 -19.39 21.28
CA MET A 136 -1.47 -19.75 19.90
C MET A 136 -2.69 -19.53 18.98
N ALA A 137 -2.56 -18.60 18.04
CA ALA A 137 -3.55 -18.36 16.97
C ALA A 137 -2.84 -18.20 15.61
N PRO A 138 -2.69 -19.28 14.82
CA PRO A 138 -1.97 -19.23 13.54
C PRO A 138 -2.81 -18.67 12.38
N ALA A 139 -4.11 -18.45 12.58
CA ALA A 139 -5.02 -17.98 11.54
C ALA A 139 -4.54 -16.70 10.84
N PHE A 140 -4.83 -16.61 9.54
CA PHE A 140 -4.68 -15.40 8.76
C PHE A 140 -5.86 -15.25 7.79
N PRO A 141 -7.05 -14.84 8.30
CA PRO A 141 -8.32 -14.92 7.58
C PRO A 141 -8.34 -14.21 6.23
N ARG A 142 -7.66 -13.05 6.12
CA ARG A 142 -7.54 -12.30 4.86
C ARG A 142 -6.92 -13.08 3.71
N THR A 143 -6.19 -14.14 4.02
CA THR A 143 -5.55 -14.99 3.04
C THR A 143 -6.20 -16.37 2.95
N GLY A 144 -7.37 -16.55 3.57
CA GLY A 144 -8.14 -17.78 3.59
C GLY A 144 -7.62 -18.84 4.58
N ARG A 145 -6.75 -18.47 5.52
CA ARG A 145 -6.28 -19.38 6.58
C ARG A 145 -7.03 -19.15 7.88
N VAL A 146 -7.70 -20.16 8.39
CA VAL A 146 -8.56 -20.07 9.59
C VAL A 146 -8.35 -21.27 10.49
N THR A 147 -8.63 -21.12 11.78
CA THR A 147 -8.64 -22.22 12.75
C THR A 147 -10.06 -22.37 13.31
N VAL A 148 -10.63 -23.56 13.19
CA VAL A 148 -11.99 -23.89 13.64
C VAL A 148 -12.01 -25.25 14.30
N GLY A 149 -12.49 -25.32 15.54
CA GLY A 149 -12.46 -26.52 16.37
C GLY A 149 -11.05 -27.05 16.62
N GLY A 150 -10.03 -26.18 16.63
CA GLY A 150 -8.62 -26.56 16.67
C GLY A 150 -8.05 -27.11 15.36
N TYR A 151 -8.85 -27.22 14.29
CA TYR A 151 -8.41 -27.62 12.96
C TYR A 151 -8.02 -26.39 12.15
N HIS A 152 -6.84 -26.43 11.54
CA HIS A 152 -6.37 -25.37 10.67
C HIS A 152 -6.70 -25.66 9.20
N LEU A 153 -7.35 -24.70 8.55
CA LEU A 153 -7.89 -24.80 7.20
C LEU A 153 -7.29 -23.73 6.29
N VAL A 154 -6.97 -24.09 5.06
CA VAL A 154 -6.59 -23.18 3.98
C VAL A 154 -7.67 -23.23 2.90
N HIS A 155 -8.35 -22.11 2.68
CA HIS A 155 -9.51 -22.00 1.78
C HIS A 155 -10.58 -23.08 2.04
N GLY A 156 -10.84 -23.36 3.33
CA GLY A 156 -11.81 -24.38 3.76
C GLY A 156 -11.32 -25.82 3.68
N ILE A 157 -10.09 -26.07 3.23
CA ILE A 157 -9.50 -27.40 3.12
C ILE A 157 -8.52 -27.63 4.28
N PRO A 158 -8.58 -28.76 5.00
CA PRO A 158 -7.56 -29.12 6.00
C PRO A 158 -6.15 -29.01 5.43
N VAL A 159 -5.26 -28.34 6.16
CA VAL A 159 -3.96 -27.91 5.61
C VAL A 159 -3.10 -29.05 5.07
N GLU A 160 -3.13 -30.23 5.67
CA GLU A 160 -2.43 -31.44 5.24
C GLU A 160 -2.92 -32.00 3.89
N ARG A 161 -4.09 -31.54 3.40
CA ARG A 161 -4.67 -31.94 2.11
C ARG A 161 -4.47 -30.89 1.03
N THR A 162 -3.77 -29.80 1.34
CA THR A 162 -3.55 -28.69 0.42
C THR A 162 -2.21 -28.83 -0.27
N GLU A 163 -2.02 -28.15 -1.40
CA GLU A 163 -0.72 -28.10 -2.10
C GLU A 163 0.39 -27.59 -1.17
N VAL A 164 0.12 -26.53 -0.40
CA VAL A 164 1.09 -25.97 0.55
C VAL A 164 1.42 -26.92 1.70
N GLY A 165 0.50 -27.82 2.07
CA GLY A 165 0.75 -28.86 3.07
C GLY A 165 1.67 -29.97 2.58
N HIS A 166 1.78 -30.17 1.26
CA HIS A 166 2.67 -31.17 0.65
C HIS A 166 4.05 -30.61 0.28
N ASP A 167 4.47 -29.50 0.91
CA ASP A 167 5.79 -28.89 0.71
C ASP A 167 6.92 -29.94 0.83
N PRO A 168 7.81 -30.06 -0.18
CA PRO A 168 8.88 -31.08 -0.16
C PRO A 168 9.89 -30.90 0.97
N GLY A 169 10.10 -29.68 1.44
CA GLY A 169 11.07 -29.35 2.50
C GLY A 169 10.48 -29.51 3.90
N ALA A 170 9.24 -29.08 4.09
CA ALA A 170 8.57 -29.06 5.39
C ALA A 170 7.09 -29.52 5.30
N PRO A 171 6.82 -30.81 5.01
CA PRO A 171 5.47 -31.31 4.83
C PRO A 171 4.65 -31.31 6.12
N VAL A 172 3.38 -30.96 6.00
CA VAL A 172 2.42 -30.86 7.11
C VAL A 172 1.63 -32.17 7.22
N ARG A 173 1.70 -32.82 8.38
CA ARG A 173 1.16 -34.18 8.58
C ARG A 173 -0.25 -34.25 9.19
N GLY A 174 -0.85 -33.11 9.49
CA GLY A 174 -2.21 -33.02 10.02
C GLY A 174 -2.67 -31.56 10.15
N SER A 175 -3.96 -31.36 10.40
CA SER A 175 -4.58 -30.03 10.60
C SER A 175 -4.94 -29.73 12.04
N TYR A 176 -5.07 -30.75 12.88
CA TYR A 176 -5.50 -30.57 14.27
C TYR A 176 -4.33 -30.09 15.13
N LEU A 177 -4.32 -28.79 15.45
CA LEU A 177 -3.23 -28.10 16.14
C LEU A 177 -2.83 -28.77 17.47
N PRO A 178 -3.76 -29.20 18.34
CA PRO A 178 -3.36 -29.83 19.58
C PRO A 178 -2.48 -31.07 19.40
N HIS A 179 -2.73 -31.87 18.36
CA HIS A 179 -1.89 -33.03 18.05
C HIS A 179 -0.52 -32.62 17.48
N LEU A 180 -0.47 -31.57 16.66
CA LEU A 180 0.79 -31.08 16.10
C LEU A 180 1.73 -30.51 17.18
N LEU A 181 1.17 -30.02 18.27
CA LEU A 181 1.89 -29.44 19.41
C LEU A 181 2.28 -30.50 20.44
N ASP A 182 1.40 -31.47 20.72
CA ASP A 182 1.61 -32.52 21.71
C ASP A 182 2.50 -33.66 21.18
N SER A 183 3.81 -33.45 21.22
CA SER A 183 4.80 -34.40 20.67
C SER A 183 5.56 -35.23 21.70
N ASP A 184 5.60 -34.83 22.97
CA ASP A 184 6.17 -35.63 24.07
C ASP A 184 5.52 -35.38 25.45
N GLY A 185 4.40 -34.66 25.54
CA GLY A 185 3.69 -34.41 26.79
C GLY A 185 4.34 -33.40 27.76
N SER A 186 5.41 -32.69 27.35
CA SER A 186 6.08 -31.69 28.19
C SER A 186 5.30 -30.38 28.43
N VAL A 187 4.20 -30.16 27.69
CA VAL A 187 3.31 -29.00 27.86
C VAL A 187 1.86 -29.44 27.86
N GLN A 188 1.02 -28.77 28.65
CA GLN A 188 -0.42 -28.96 28.60
C GLN A 188 -0.99 -28.24 27.38
N ILE A 189 -1.80 -28.93 26.57
CA ILE A 189 -2.50 -28.30 25.45
C ILE A 189 -3.98 -28.11 25.77
N ARG A 190 -4.48 -26.90 25.55
CA ARG A 190 -5.90 -26.53 25.61
C ARG A 190 -6.36 -25.97 24.29
N ASN A 191 -7.66 -26.02 24.02
CA ASN A 191 -8.26 -25.44 22.83
C ASN A 191 -9.50 -24.64 23.24
N PHE A 192 -9.59 -23.39 22.79
CA PHE A 192 -10.77 -22.52 22.91
C PHE A 192 -11.42 -22.37 21.54
N GLY A 193 -12.70 -22.70 21.47
CA GLY A 193 -13.44 -22.72 20.22
C GLY A 193 -13.92 -21.32 19.82
N LEU A 194 -14.38 -21.18 18.58
CA LEU A 194 -14.97 -19.91 18.09
C LEU A 194 -16.10 -19.37 18.99
N GLU A 195 -16.89 -20.25 19.63
CA GLU A 195 -17.94 -19.85 20.57
C GLU A 195 -17.40 -19.11 21.79
N ASP A 196 -16.22 -19.52 22.27
CA ASP A 196 -15.56 -18.87 23.39
C ASP A 196 -14.94 -17.54 22.94
N ILE A 197 -14.34 -17.50 21.75
CA ILE A 197 -13.70 -16.29 21.19
C ILE A 197 -14.74 -15.21 20.89
N ALA A 198 -15.92 -15.59 20.38
CA ALA A 198 -17.01 -14.68 20.05
C ALA A 198 -17.60 -13.95 21.28
N GLN A 199 -17.35 -14.43 22.50
CA GLN A 199 -17.74 -13.73 23.74
C GLN A 199 -16.84 -12.53 24.08
N GLY A 200 -15.73 -12.36 23.34
CA GLY A 200 -14.88 -11.18 23.41
C GLY A 200 -13.73 -11.27 24.44
N PRO A 201 -12.89 -10.23 24.50
CA PRO A 201 -11.59 -10.27 25.18
C PRO A 201 -11.66 -10.50 26.69
N GLU A 202 -12.69 -9.99 27.38
CA GLU A 202 -12.86 -10.20 28.83
C GLU A 202 -13.17 -11.67 29.16
N HIS A 203 -13.95 -12.33 28.31
CA HIS A 203 -14.25 -13.74 28.48
C HIS A 203 -13.01 -14.60 28.27
N ILE A 204 -12.25 -14.33 27.19
CA ILE A 204 -10.98 -15.01 26.90
C ILE A 204 -10.02 -14.85 28.08
N LEU A 205 -9.84 -13.62 28.59
CA LEU A 205 -9.00 -13.33 29.74
C LEU A 205 -9.41 -14.18 30.97
N ALA A 206 -10.70 -14.17 31.33
CA ALA A 206 -11.21 -14.92 32.47
C ALA A 206 -10.98 -16.44 32.33
N MET A 207 -11.14 -16.99 31.13
CA MET A 207 -10.87 -18.40 30.87
C MET A 207 -9.37 -18.74 31.00
N VAL A 208 -8.50 -17.91 30.43
CA VAL A 208 -7.04 -18.13 30.52
C VAL A 208 -6.59 -18.07 31.97
N GLU A 209 -7.02 -17.07 32.74
CA GLU A 209 -6.69 -16.95 34.16
C GLU A 209 -7.23 -18.11 34.99
N GLY A 210 -8.43 -18.62 34.65
CA GLY A 210 -9.02 -19.78 35.31
C GLY A 210 -8.28 -21.10 35.09
N ILE A 211 -7.45 -21.19 34.05
CA ILE A 211 -6.69 -22.41 33.69
C ILE A 211 -5.21 -22.30 34.06
N ARG A 212 -4.72 -21.13 34.46
CA ARG A 212 -3.31 -20.93 34.80
C ARG A 212 -2.88 -21.87 35.93
N LYS A 213 -2.01 -22.81 35.58
CA LYS A 213 -1.45 -23.85 36.46
C LYS A 213 0.08 -23.71 36.50
N PRO A 214 0.76 -24.32 37.48
CA PRO A 214 2.23 -24.32 37.53
C PRO A 214 2.90 -25.08 36.35
N GLU A 215 2.15 -25.89 35.60
CA GLU A 215 2.66 -26.59 34.42
C GLU A 215 2.60 -25.70 33.17
N PRO A 216 3.66 -25.67 32.33
CA PRO A 216 3.65 -24.93 31.08
C PRO A 216 2.47 -25.32 30.18
N THR A 217 1.70 -24.32 29.74
CA THR A 217 0.44 -24.51 29.02
C THR A 217 0.44 -23.74 27.70
N VAL A 218 0.02 -24.40 26.62
CA VAL A 218 -0.29 -23.79 25.32
C VAL A 218 -1.79 -23.83 25.11
N ILE A 219 -2.39 -22.67 24.86
CA ILE A 219 -3.80 -22.54 24.54
C ILE A 219 -3.91 -22.26 23.04
N VAL A 220 -4.47 -23.20 22.30
CA VAL A 220 -4.87 -23.00 20.90
C VAL A 220 -6.16 -22.20 20.91
N LEU A 221 -6.19 -21.08 20.18
CA LEU A 221 -7.36 -20.25 20.02
C LEU A 221 -7.83 -20.31 18.57
N ASP A 222 -9.08 -20.67 18.38
CA ASP A 222 -9.73 -20.58 17.08
C ASP A 222 -9.79 -19.13 16.58
N ALA A 223 -9.80 -18.95 15.27
CA ALA A 223 -10.02 -17.66 14.65
C ALA A 223 -10.43 -17.85 13.18
N ALA A 224 -11.58 -17.29 12.81
CA ALA A 224 -12.11 -17.30 11.45
C ALA A 224 -12.18 -15.91 10.82
N SER A 225 -12.02 -14.86 11.62
CA SER A 225 -12.09 -13.46 11.24
C SER A 225 -10.97 -12.62 11.86
N THR A 226 -10.78 -11.39 11.35
CA THR A 226 -9.84 -10.43 11.96
C THR A 226 -10.29 -9.98 13.36
N ASP A 227 -11.59 -9.94 13.60
CA ASP A 227 -12.16 -9.52 14.89
C ASP A 227 -11.89 -10.55 15.98
N ASP A 228 -11.85 -11.84 15.62
CA ASP A 228 -11.42 -12.93 16.51
C ASP A 228 -9.97 -12.70 16.95
N LEU A 229 -9.08 -12.43 16.01
CA LEU A 229 -7.66 -12.18 16.28
C LEU A 229 -7.43 -10.92 17.11
N LEU A 230 -8.19 -9.85 16.85
CA LEU A 230 -8.18 -8.64 17.65
C LEU A 230 -8.64 -8.92 19.09
N SER A 231 -9.70 -9.71 19.28
CA SER A 231 -10.19 -10.10 20.60
C SER A 231 -9.14 -10.89 21.38
N ILE A 232 -8.43 -11.80 20.71
CA ILE A 232 -7.32 -12.56 21.31
C ILE A 232 -6.18 -11.62 21.72
N ALA A 233 -5.78 -10.68 20.85
CA ALA A 233 -4.71 -9.73 21.16
C ALA A 233 -5.09 -8.78 22.32
N LEU A 234 -6.35 -8.32 22.38
CA LEU A 234 -6.88 -7.49 23.47
C LEU A 234 -6.96 -8.23 24.81
N ALA A 235 -7.26 -9.53 24.79
CA ALA A 235 -7.23 -10.35 25.99
C ALA A 235 -5.79 -10.47 26.53
N ALA A 236 -4.83 -10.74 25.64
CA ALA A 236 -3.42 -10.84 25.99
C ALA A 236 -2.86 -9.53 26.56
N SER A 237 -3.24 -8.37 26.01
CA SER A 237 -2.74 -7.06 26.45
C SER A 237 -3.21 -6.64 27.85
N LYS A 238 -4.27 -7.28 28.37
CA LYS A 238 -4.84 -7.04 29.71
C LYS A 238 -4.27 -7.97 30.78
N MET A 239 -3.49 -8.97 30.42
CA MET A 239 -2.88 -9.89 31.37
C MET A 239 -1.80 -9.21 32.22
N SER A 240 -1.68 -9.59 33.49
CA SER A 240 -0.66 -9.08 34.40
C SER A 240 0.77 -9.39 33.97
N VAL A 241 0.97 -10.53 33.30
CA VAL A 241 2.20 -10.93 32.63
C VAL A 241 1.82 -11.29 31.20
N THR A 242 2.43 -10.62 30.22
CA THR A 242 2.18 -10.90 28.80
C THR A 242 2.60 -12.35 28.50
N PRO A 243 1.71 -13.21 27.97
CA PRO A 243 2.07 -14.57 27.60
C PRO A 243 2.99 -14.57 26.36
N LEU A 244 3.61 -15.72 26.07
CA LEU A 244 4.16 -15.94 24.74
C LEU A 244 3.03 -15.89 23.72
N MET A 245 3.10 -14.93 22.80
CA MET A 245 2.17 -14.85 21.67
C MET A 245 2.72 -15.73 20.55
N CYS A 246 1.90 -16.61 19.98
CA CYS A 246 2.33 -17.52 18.91
C CYS A 246 1.33 -17.49 17.75
N GLY A 247 1.81 -17.22 16.53
CA GLY A 247 0.91 -17.12 15.38
C GLY A 247 1.58 -16.73 14.08
N SER A 248 0.77 -16.42 13.07
CA SER A 248 1.22 -15.90 11.79
C SER A 248 1.11 -14.36 11.74
N ALA A 249 1.38 -13.74 10.59
CA ALA A 249 1.17 -12.31 10.41
C ALA A 249 -0.26 -11.84 10.74
N GLY A 250 -1.26 -12.73 10.67
CA GLY A 250 -2.63 -12.42 11.05
C GLY A 250 -2.77 -11.95 12.51
N LEU A 251 -2.27 -12.73 13.48
CA LEU A 251 -2.34 -12.32 14.89
C LEU A 251 -1.46 -11.10 15.16
N ALA A 252 -0.28 -11.04 14.53
CA ALA A 252 0.66 -9.93 14.70
C ALA A 252 0.09 -8.57 14.27
N GLU A 253 -0.82 -8.55 13.28
CA GLU A 253 -1.52 -7.34 12.82
C GLU A 253 -2.22 -6.58 13.94
N HIS A 254 -2.78 -7.29 14.92
CA HIS A 254 -3.61 -6.69 15.95
C HIS A 254 -2.87 -6.36 17.25
N ILE A 255 -1.61 -6.80 17.38
CA ILE A 255 -0.82 -6.57 18.61
C ILE A 255 -0.55 -5.08 18.85
N PRO A 256 -0.10 -4.26 17.87
CA PRO A 256 0.16 -2.84 18.13
C PRO A 256 -1.07 -2.11 18.67
N GLU A 257 -2.23 -2.30 18.02
CA GLU A 257 -3.50 -1.69 18.43
C GLU A 257 -3.92 -2.16 19.83
N ALA A 258 -3.90 -3.47 20.09
CA ALA A 258 -4.31 -4.03 21.37
C ALA A 258 -3.46 -3.54 22.56
N PHE A 259 -2.20 -3.18 22.31
CA PHE A 259 -1.27 -2.66 23.31
C PHE A 259 -1.17 -1.13 23.33
N GLY A 260 -2.07 -0.45 22.59
CA GLY A 260 -2.28 1.00 22.61
C GLY A 260 -1.37 1.80 21.68
N VAL A 261 -0.68 1.17 20.72
CA VAL A 261 0.19 1.88 19.77
C VAL A 261 -0.69 2.59 18.73
N SER A 262 -0.73 3.92 18.77
CA SER A 262 -1.46 4.73 17.80
C SER A 262 -0.75 4.73 16.45
N SER A 263 -1.47 4.37 15.38
CA SER A 263 -0.94 4.37 14.02
C SER A 263 -0.53 5.78 13.60
N SER A 264 0.77 6.01 13.44
CA SER A 264 1.34 7.25 12.89
C SER A 264 2.09 7.00 11.58
N TRP A 265 1.81 5.87 10.91
CA TRP A 265 2.50 5.49 9.67
C TRP A 265 2.27 6.56 8.60
N THR A 266 3.25 7.44 8.52
CA THR A 266 3.54 8.25 7.36
C THR A 266 4.49 7.39 6.55
N ALA A 267 4.04 6.93 5.38
CA ALA A 267 4.94 6.37 4.38
C ALA A 267 6.07 7.39 4.18
N LYS A 268 7.23 7.18 4.79
CA LYS A 268 8.38 8.03 4.47
C LYS A 268 8.62 7.81 2.98
N ALA A 269 8.52 8.88 2.20
CA ALA A 269 8.87 8.87 0.79
C ALA A 269 10.37 8.60 0.72
N TYR A 270 10.71 7.32 0.65
CA TYR A 270 12.08 6.88 0.55
C TYR A 270 12.50 7.14 -0.91
N GLU A 271 13.40 8.10 -1.17
CA GLU A 271 13.91 8.35 -2.52
C GLU A 271 14.91 7.26 -2.91
N SER A 272 14.55 6.37 -3.84
CA SER A 272 15.53 5.53 -4.54
C SER A 272 15.34 5.78 -6.02
N ARG A 273 16.42 6.14 -6.70
CA ARG A 273 16.46 6.52 -8.12
C ARG A 273 17.63 5.82 -8.83
N GLY A 274 17.93 4.59 -8.43
CA GLY A 274 19.07 3.82 -8.93
C GLY A 274 18.68 2.63 -9.80
N PRO A 275 19.62 2.03 -10.55
CA PRO A 275 19.40 0.79 -11.28
C PRO A 275 18.91 -0.34 -10.38
N VAL A 276 18.21 -1.34 -10.93
CA VAL A 276 17.71 -2.48 -10.15
C VAL A 276 18.29 -3.79 -10.66
N LEU A 277 18.93 -4.53 -9.76
CA LEU A 277 19.33 -5.91 -9.98
C LEU A 277 18.24 -6.84 -9.43
N ILE A 278 17.65 -7.66 -10.31
CA ILE A 278 16.70 -8.70 -9.94
C ILE A 278 17.45 -10.03 -9.88
N VAL A 279 17.45 -10.71 -8.73
CA VAL A 279 18.08 -12.01 -8.53
C VAL A 279 17.02 -13.08 -8.28
N VAL A 280 16.96 -14.06 -9.17
CA VAL A 280 15.92 -15.07 -9.24
C VAL A 280 16.47 -16.45 -8.91
N GLY A 281 16.33 -16.88 -7.65
CA GLY A 281 16.77 -18.22 -7.23
C GLY A 281 15.65 -19.27 -7.14
N SER A 282 14.38 -18.86 -7.24
CA SER A 282 13.24 -19.77 -7.10
C SER A 282 12.96 -20.55 -8.40
N ALA A 283 12.82 -21.88 -8.29
CA ALA A 283 12.36 -22.76 -9.39
C ALA A 283 10.84 -22.81 -9.58
N GLU A 284 10.09 -21.96 -8.88
CA GLU A 284 8.63 -21.99 -8.97
C GLU A 284 8.13 -21.53 -10.34
N SER A 285 7.09 -22.21 -10.84
CA SER A 285 6.48 -21.86 -12.13
C SER A 285 5.93 -20.42 -12.14
N THR A 286 5.46 -19.96 -10.98
CA THR A 286 4.99 -18.58 -10.75
C THR A 286 6.10 -17.57 -10.97
N THR A 287 7.29 -17.78 -10.39
CA THR A 287 8.44 -16.87 -10.57
C THR A 287 8.87 -16.81 -12.04
N ARG A 288 8.92 -17.95 -12.76
CA ARG A 288 9.24 -17.95 -14.21
C ARG A 288 8.27 -17.10 -15.03
N ARG A 289 6.95 -17.22 -14.77
CA ARG A 289 5.94 -16.39 -15.44
C ARG A 289 6.14 -14.90 -15.14
N GLN A 290 6.49 -14.56 -13.90
CA GLN A 290 6.74 -13.17 -13.49
C GLN A 290 7.99 -12.58 -14.19
N VAL A 291 9.05 -13.36 -14.37
CA VAL A 291 10.25 -12.93 -15.11
C VAL A 291 9.92 -12.71 -16.60
N ALA A 292 9.15 -13.62 -17.20
CA ALA A 292 8.69 -13.45 -18.58
C ALA A 292 7.85 -12.17 -18.75
N GLU A 293 6.95 -11.88 -17.81
CA GLU A 293 6.15 -10.66 -17.80
C GLU A 293 7.02 -9.41 -17.67
N LEU A 294 8.02 -9.43 -16.76
CA LEU A 294 8.96 -8.32 -16.59
C LEU A 294 9.73 -8.03 -17.89
N ARG A 295 10.20 -9.08 -18.59
CA ARG A 295 10.88 -8.97 -19.88
C ARG A 295 9.97 -8.44 -21.00
N ALA A 296 8.69 -8.79 -20.97
CA ALA A 296 7.72 -8.31 -21.95
C ALA A 296 7.38 -6.82 -21.75
N ARG A 297 7.34 -6.35 -20.50
CA ARG A 297 6.91 -4.98 -20.16
C ARG A 297 8.06 -3.99 -19.99
N THR A 298 9.29 -4.45 -19.77
CA THR A 298 10.43 -3.58 -19.49
C THR A 298 11.64 -3.96 -20.34
N GLN A 299 12.48 -2.98 -20.67
CA GLN A 299 13.76 -3.22 -21.34
C GLN A 299 14.78 -3.84 -20.36
N VAL A 300 14.62 -5.12 -20.03
CA VAL A 300 15.51 -5.85 -19.16
C VAL A 300 16.12 -7.06 -19.86
N SER A 301 17.40 -7.29 -19.60
CA SER A 301 18.14 -8.45 -20.07
C SER A 301 18.28 -9.45 -18.92
N GLU A 302 18.24 -10.73 -19.26
CA GLU A 302 18.35 -11.85 -18.32
C GLU A 302 19.63 -12.64 -18.59
N TRP A 303 20.37 -12.93 -17.53
CA TRP A 303 21.51 -13.83 -17.53
C TRP A 303 21.20 -15.04 -16.69
N GLU A 304 21.47 -16.21 -17.23
CA GLU A 304 21.18 -17.49 -16.60
C GLU A 304 22.47 -18.11 -16.04
N ILE A 305 22.41 -18.56 -14.79
CA ILE A 305 23.42 -19.41 -14.16
C ILE A 305 22.87 -20.83 -14.15
N HIS A 306 23.56 -21.75 -14.83
CA HIS A 306 23.21 -23.17 -14.77
C HIS A 306 23.79 -23.83 -13.53
N LEU A 307 22.99 -24.63 -12.83
CA LEU A 307 23.36 -25.29 -11.58
C LEU A 307 24.66 -26.13 -11.70
N GLU A 308 24.93 -26.70 -12.88
CA GLU A 308 26.13 -27.50 -13.17
C GLU A 308 27.42 -26.68 -13.27
N MET A 309 27.32 -25.35 -13.40
CA MET A 309 28.47 -24.46 -13.65
C MET A 309 28.90 -23.65 -12.42
N ALA A 310 28.06 -23.58 -11.38
CA ALA A 310 28.19 -22.58 -10.32
C ALA A 310 28.78 -23.15 -9.03
N ASP A 311 30.10 -23.36 -9.02
CA ASP A 311 30.87 -23.70 -7.83
C ASP A 311 31.73 -22.51 -7.32
N GLU A 312 32.42 -22.70 -6.18
CA GLU A 312 33.29 -21.67 -5.61
C GLU A 312 34.42 -21.23 -6.55
N ASP A 313 34.93 -22.16 -7.36
CA ASP A 313 35.99 -21.90 -8.34
C ASP A 313 35.49 -21.02 -9.49
N TRP A 314 34.27 -21.28 -9.98
CA TRP A 314 33.60 -20.44 -10.96
C TRP A 314 33.32 -19.04 -10.40
N VAL A 315 32.88 -18.92 -9.14
CA VAL A 315 32.70 -17.60 -8.50
C VAL A 315 34.03 -16.83 -8.45
N ALA A 316 35.12 -17.50 -8.11
CA ALA A 316 36.43 -16.87 -7.99
C ALA A 316 37.02 -16.44 -9.35
N ARG A 317 36.93 -17.30 -10.37
CA ARG A 317 37.67 -17.13 -11.64
C ARG A 317 36.79 -17.00 -12.89
N GLY A 318 35.60 -17.60 -12.89
CA GLY A 318 34.70 -17.68 -14.06
C GLY A 318 33.59 -16.62 -14.12
N SER A 319 33.18 -16.06 -12.98
CA SER A 319 32.05 -15.12 -12.90
C SER A 319 32.36 -13.70 -13.36
N GLN A 320 33.63 -13.35 -13.60
CA GLN A 320 34.05 -11.96 -13.83
C GLN A 320 33.42 -11.35 -15.09
N THR A 321 33.32 -12.13 -16.18
CA THR A 321 32.67 -11.68 -17.42
C THR A 321 31.19 -11.36 -17.18
N LEU A 322 30.47 -12.27 -16.51
CA LEU A 322 29.07 -12.08 -16.14
C LEU A 322 28.87 -10.83 -15.27
N VAL A 323 29.72 -10.63 -14.26
CA VAL A 323 29.67 -9.44 -13.39
C VAL A 323 29.87 -8.16 -14.21
N ASN A 324 30.85 -8.14 -15.12
CA ASN A 324 31.11 -6.98 -15.98
C ASN A 324 29.91 -6.65 -16.87
N ASP A 325 29.29 -7.67 -17.48
CA ASP A 325 28.11 -7.51 -18.34
C ASP A 325 26.90 -6.98 -17.55
N LEU A 326 26.64 -7.53 -16.36
CA LEU A 326 25.57 -7.07 -15.48
C LEU A 326 25.79 -5.61 -15.04
N VAL A 327 27.01 -5.25 -14.64
CA VAL A 327 27.35 -3.87 -14.25
C VAL A 327 27.18 -2.91 -15.43
N ALA A 328 27.64 -3.29 -16.63
CA ALA A 328 27.46 -2.49 -17.84
C ALA A 328 25.97 -2.31 -18.18
N GLN A 329 25.17 -3.37 -18.08
CA GLN A 329 23.73 -3.32 -18.29
C GLN A 329 23.03 -2.40 -17.28
N LEU A 330 23.34 -2.51 -15.99
CA LEU A 330 22.73 -1.66 -14.96
C LEU A 330 23.05 -0.19 -15.18
N LYS A 331 24.30 0.15 -15.54
CA LYS A 331 24.71 1.53 -15.83
C LYS A 331 24.05 2.13 -17.07
N THR A 332 23.70 1.30 -18.06
CA THR A 332 23.19 1.77 -19.35
C THR A 332 21.67 1.71 -19.47
N ARG A 333 21.04 0.68 -18.90
CA ARG A 333 19.60 0.37 -19.05
C ARG A 333 18.85 0.40 -17.72
N GLY A 334 19.56 0.54 -16.60
CA GLY A 334 18.96 0.65 -15.28
C GLY A 334 18.39 -0.65 -14.71
N LYS A 335 18.36 -1.77 -15.46
CA LYS A 335 17.73 -3.02 -15.02
C LYS A 335 18.47 -4.24 -15.56
N ALA A 336 18.69 -5.23 -14.70
CA ALA A 336 19.26 -6.53 -15.07
C ALA A 336 18.64 -7.67 -14.26
N VAL A 337 18.41 -8.83 -14.88
CA VAL A 337 17.94 -10.05 -14.22
C VAL A 337 19.06 -11.09 -14.20
N LEU A 338 19.29 -11.70 -13.03
CA LEU A 338 20.17 -12.84 -12.83
C LEU A 338 19.33 -14.03 -12.36
N SER A 339 19.20 -15.07 -13.18
CA SER A 339 18.34 -16.22 -12.92
C SER A 339 19.13 -17.51 -12.71
N LEU A 340 18.71 -18.32 -11.74
CA LEU A 340 19.18 -19.69 -11.59
C LEU A 340 18.36 -20.65 -12.48
N VAL A 341 19.05 -21.47 -13.25
CA VAL A 341 18.46 -22.45 -14.16
C VAL A 341 18.94 -23.86 -13.83
N GLY A 342 18.05 -24.85 -13.96
CA GLY A 342 18.35 -26.26 -13.72
C GLY A 342 18.05 -26.75 -12.29
N LEU A 343 17.41 -25.93 -11.45
CA LEU A 343 16.91 -26.38 -10.15
C LEU A 343 15.61 -27.20 -10.35
N HIS A 344 15.63 -28.46 -9.92
CA HIS A 344 14.56 -29.45 -10.11
C HIS A 344 14.52 -30.43 -8.94
N ASP A 345 13.43 -31.21 -8.83
CA ASP A 345 13.28 -32.21 -7.78
C ASP A 345 14.38 -33.29 -7.90
N GLY A 346 15.08 -33.54 -6.79
CA GLY A 346 16.16 -34.53 -6.71
C GLY A 346 17.59 -33.96 -6.67
N VAL A 347 17.76 -32.64 -6.83
CA VAL A 347 19.07 -31.99 -6.62
C VAL A 347 19.47 -32.06 -5.14
N ALA A 348 20.73 -32.44 -4.87
CA ALA A 348 21.25 -32.55 -3.51
C ALA A 348 21.24 -31.18 -2.80
N ARG A 349 20.83 -31.16 -1.52
CA ARG A 349 20.71 -29.91 -0.73
C ARG A 349 22.03 -29.12 -0.74
N GLU A 350 23.16 -29.81 -0.61
CA GLU A 350 24.50 -29.22 -0.60
C GLU A 350 24.82 -28.46 -1.90
N GLN A 351 24.39 -29.00 -3.03
CA GLN A 351 24.56 -28.33 -4.33
C GLN A 351 23.72 -27.05 -4.40
N VAL A 352 22.48 -27.07 -3.90
CA VAL A 352 21.63 -25.87 -3.83
C VAL A 352 22.24 -24.81 -2.93
N VAL A 353 22.76 -25.18 -1.75
CA VAL A 353 23.49 -24.26 -0.85
C VAL A 353 24.65 -23.58 -1.60
N GLY A 354 25.48 -24.38 -2.28
CA GLY A 354 26.67 -23.90 -2.98
C GLY A 354 26.34 -22.88 -4.06
N VAL A 355 25.34 -23.19 -4.90
CA VAL A 355 24.92 -22.29 -5.97
C VAL A 355 24.26 -21.01 -5.44
N MET A 356 23.47 -21.08 -4.36
CA MET A 356 22.87 -19.88 -3.76
C MET A 356 23.93 -18.94 -3.17
N LYS A 357 24.97 -19.50 -2.52
CA LYS A 357 26.14 -18.73 -2.08
C LYS A 357 26.86 -18.08 -3.26
N ALA A 358 27.03 -18.81 -4.36
CA ALA A 358 27.63 -18.29 -5.58
C ALA A 358 26.84 -17.11 -6.15
N MET A 359 25.51 -17.22 -6.24
CA MET A 359 24.63 -16.12 -6.65
C MET A 359 24.77 -14.90 -5.73
N GLY A 360 24.81 -15.11 -4.41
CA GLY A 360 25.04 -14.04 -3.44
C GLY A 360 26.36 -13.31 -3.69
N GLN A 361 27.45 -14.03 -3.97
CA GLN A 361 28.75 -13.41 -4.28
C GLN A 361 28.75 -12.66 -5.62
N VAL A 362 28.06 -13.17 -6.65
CA VAL A 362 27.87 -12.44 -7.91
C VAL A 362 27.10 -11.15 -7.66
N ALA A 363 25.98 -11.21 -6.93
CA ALA A 363 25.20 -10.04 -6.55
C ALA A 363 26.05 -9.02 -5.77
N ARG A 364 26.86 -9.45 -4.80
CA ARG A 364 27.80 -8.60 -4.07
C ARG A 364 28.75 -7.86 -5.02
N LYS A 365 29.37 -8.56 -5.98
CA LYS A 365 30.29 -7.93 -6.95
C LYS A 365 29.58 -6.92 -7.84
N VAL A 366 28.34 -7.21 -8.28
CA VAL A 366 27.54 -6.31 -9.12
C VAL A 366 27.12 -5.05 -8.36
N VAL A 367 26.59 -5.19 -7.15
CA VAL A 367 26.31 -4.09 -6.20
C VAL A 367 27.59 -3.30 -5.89
N GLY A 368 28.73 -4.01 -5.84
CA GLY A 368 30.09 -3.48 -5.85
C GLY A 368 30.31 -2.39 -6.90
N GLY A 369 29.99 -2.72 -8.15
CA GLY A 369 30.20 -1.86 -9.32
C GLY A 369 29.12 -0.80 -9.57
N VAL A 370 27.95 -0.92 -8.92
CA VAL A 370 26.82 0.03 -9.00
C VAL A 370 26.25 0.26 -7.60
N PRO A 371 26.90 1.10 -6.75
CA PRO A 371 26.52 1.24 -5.34
C PRO A 371 25.09 1.73 -5.09
N GLU A 372 24.53 2.50 -6.03
CA GLU A 372 23.17 3.03 -5.99
C GLU A 372 22.09 2.00 -6.36
N CYS A 373 22.44 0.74 -6.65
CA CYS A 373 21.45 -0.21 -7.18
C CYS A 373 20.47 -0.75 -6.13
N GLY A 374 19.18 -0.78 -6.45
CA GLY A 374 18.20 -1.55 -5.67
C GLY A 374 18.28 -3.05 -5.97
N LEU A 375 17.83 -3.87 -5.02
CA LEU A 375 17.80 -5.34 -5.16
C LEU A 375 16.36 -5.88 -5.12
N VAL A 376 16.04 -6.79 -6.03
CA VAL A 376 14.85 -7.64 -5.91
C VAL A 376 15.31 -9.08 -5.76
N ALA A 377 14.97 -9.75 -4.67
CA ALA A 377 15.32 -11.15 -4.43
C ALA A 377 14.06 -12.03 -4.43
N THR A 378 14.05 -13.07 -5.27
CA THR A 378 12.95 -14.05 -5.28
C THR A 378 13.40 -15.39 -4.70
N GLY A 379 12.71 -15.84 -3.65
CA GLY A 379 13.07 -16.99 -2.81
C GLY A 379 13.63 -16.51 -1.46
N GLY A 380 13.14 -17.09 -0.36
CA GLY A 380 13.57 -16.71 0.99
C GLY A 380 15.07 -16.94 1.19
N TRP A 381 15.55 -18.12 0.81
CA TRP A 381 16.97 -18.44 0.91
C TRP A 381 17.86 -17.56 0.03
N THR A 382 17.39 -17.24 -1.19
CA THR A 382 18.08 -16.30 -2.09
C THR A 382 18.22 -14.92 -1.45
N ALA A 383 17.18 -14.42 -0.79
CA ALA A 383 17.23 -13.14 -0.08
C ALA A 383 18.26 -13.17 1.07
N VAL A 384 18.29 -14.24 1.87
CA VAL A 384 19.24 -14.40 2.98
C VAL A 384 20.68 -14.48 2.49
N GLU A 385 20.97 -15.27 1.46
CA GLU A 385 22.33 -15.41 0.93
C GLU A 385 22.83 -14.12 0.28
N ILE A 386 21.96 -13.36 -0.40
CA ILE A 386 22.30 -12.02 -0.90
C ILE A 386 22.59 -11.09 0.26
N LEU A 387 21.71 -11.05 1.28
CA LEU A 387 21.85 -10.19 2.45
C LEU A 387 23.19 -10.43 3.17
N LYS A 388 23.55 -11.71 3.41
CA LYS A 388 24.84 -12.11 3.98
C LYS A 388 26.01 -11.71 3.08
N ALA A 389 25.92 -11.98 1.78
CA ALA A 389 27.00 -11.71 0.84
C ALA A 389 27.33 -10.22 0.72
N VAL A 390 26.32 -9.34 0.77
CA VAL A 390 26.53 -7.88 0.76
C VAL A 390 26.99 -7.32 2.12
N GLY A 391 27.20 -8.18 3.13
CA GLY A 391 27.66 -7.81 4.46
C GLY A 391 26.55 -7.37 5.41
N GLY A 392 25.29 -7.52 5.03
CA GLY A 392 24.15 -7.17 5.87
C GLY A 392 23.99 -8.13 7.04
N THR A 393 23.65 -7.58 8.21
CA THR A 393 23.32 -8.33 9.43
C THR A 393 21.81 -8.38 9.68
N GLY A 394 21.03 -7.62 8.90
CA GLY A 394 19.58 -7.57 8.99
C GLY A 394 18.96 -6.66 7.94
N ALA A 395 17.66 -6.46 8.02
CA ALA A 395 16.88 -5.61 7.14
C ALA A 395 15.76 -4.89 7.92
N GLN A 396 15.75 -3.56 7.88
CA GLN A 396 14.66 -2.74 8.37
C GLN A 396 13.47 -2.82 7.40
N ILE A 397 12.27 -3.03 7.92
CA ILE A 397 11.05 -3.03 7.10
C ILE A 397 10.60 -1.58 6.86
N LEU A 398 10.46 -1.21 5.59
CA LEU A 398 10.05 0.14 5.17
C LEU A 398 8.58 0.18 4.71
N GLY A 399 8.10 -0.91 4.13
CA GLY A 399 6.76 -1.01 3.55
C GLY A 399 6.57 -2.32 2.79
N GLN A 400 5.68 -2.32 1.81
CA GLN A 400 5.46 -3.46 0.93
C GLN A 400 5.07 -3.02 -0.48
N VAL A 401 5.48 -3.82 -1.47
CA VAL A 401 5.06 -3.70 -2.87
C VAL A 401 3.64 -4.26 -3.07
N SER A 402 3.36 -5.37 -2.39
CA SER A 402 2.09 -6.09 -2.39
C SER A 402 2.04 -6.96 -1.14
N THR A 403 0.89 -7.52 -0.80
CA THR A 403 0.73 -8.50 0.28
C THR A 403 1.79 -9.61 0.17
N GLY A 404 2.57 -9.83 1.24
CA GLY A 404 3.64 -10.82 1.30
C GLY A 404 4.92 -10.47 0.51
N VAL A 405 5.06 -9.23 0.02
CA VAL A 405 6.22 -8.75 -0.75
C VAL A 405 6.77 -7.47 -0.11
N PRO A 406 7.56 -7.61 0.96
CA PRO A 406 8.06 -6.48 1.75
C PRO A 406 9.16 -5.70 1.01
N LEU A 407 9.15 -4.39 1.25
CA LEU A 407 10.23 -3.46 0.91
C LEU A 407 11.07 -3.23 2.17
N CYS A 408 12.36 -3.50 2.07
CA CYS A 408 13.30 -3.45 3.18
C CYS A 408 14.51 -2.56 2.85
N MET A 409 15.20 -2.14 3.90
CA MET A 409 16.51 -1.50 3.85
C MET A 409 17.52 -2.36 4.59
N ILE A 410 18.61 -2.72 3.93
CA ILE A 410 19.68 -3.53 4.49
C ILE A 410 20.33 -2.77 5.66
N SER A 411 20.54 -3.50 6.76
CA SER A 411 21.25 -3.03 7.94
C SER A 411 22.56 -3.79 8.12
N GLY A 412 23.57 -3.13 8.70
CA GLY A 412 24.92 -3.66 8.85
C GLY A 412 25.77 -3.67 7.57
N GLY A 413 27.09 -3.77 7.78
CA GLY A 413 28.11 -3.90 6.73
C GLY A 413 28.27 -2.69 5.81
N ASP A 414 29.06 -2.90 4.76
CA ASP A 414 29.43 -1.86 3.77
C ASP A 414 28.24 -1.37 2.92
N ARG A 415 27.10 -2.04 3.00
CA ARG A 415 25.88 -1.78 2.22
C ARG A 415 24.68 -1.43 3.09
N HIS A 416 24.92 -0.96 4.31
CA HIS A 416 23.89 -0.34 5.13
C HIS A 416 23.16 0.76 4.34
N GLY A 417 21.82 0.73 4.35
CA GLY A 417 20.98 1.67 3.61
C GLY A 417 20.53 1.19 2.23
N LEU A 418 21.11 0.10 1.70
CA LEU A 418 20.73 -0.45 0.40
C LEU A 418 19.31 -1.02 0.43
N ARG A 419 18.47 -0.70 -0.57
CA ARG A 419 17.10 -1.20 -0.60
C ARG A 419 16.97 -2.56 -1.25
N MET A 420 16.10 -3.37 -0.66
CA MET A 420 15.83 -4.71 -1.11
C MET A 420 14.32 -5.00 -1.03
N VAL A 421 13.74 -5.47 -2.13
CA VAL A 421 12.43 -6.12 -2.13
C VAL A 421 12.64 -7.62 -2.07
N THR A 422 11.93 -8.31 -1.17
CA THR A 422 11.98 -9.78 -1.10
C THR A 422 10.62 -10.37 -1.44
N LYS A 423 10.63 -11.53 -2.11
CA LYS A 423 9.41 -12.22 -2.55
C LYS A 423 9.57 -13.72 -2.38
N GLY A 424 8.64 -14.37 -1.68
CA GLY A 424 8.55 -15.83 -1.68
C GLY A 424 8.34 -16.40 -3.10
N GLY A 425 8.82 -17.62 -3.36
CA GLY A 425 8.78 -18.22 -4.71
C GLY A 425 7.38 -18.24 -5.35
N ALA A 426 6.37 -18.65 -4.60
CA ALA A 426 4.99 -18.76 -5.09
C ALA A 426 4.14 -17.49 -4.91
N ILE A 427 4.71 -16.37 -4.41
CA ILE A 427 3.95 -15.16 -4.03
C ILE A 427 3.81 -14.19 -5.22
N GLY A 428 2.64 -13.55 -5.30
CA GLY A 428 2.34 -12.41 -6.18
C GLY A 428 1.73 -12.75 -7.54
N GLY A 429 1.03 -11.77 -8.14
CA GLY A 429 0.52 -11.86 -9.51
C GLY A 429 1.64 -11.83 -10.57
N SER A 430 1.29 -11.92 -11.86
CA SER A 430 2.27 -11.91 -12.95
C SER A 430 3.08 -10.59 -13.02
N ASP A 431 2.50 -9.48 -12.60
CA ASP A 431 3.10 -8.15 -12.65
C ASP A 431 3.94 -7.78 -11.41
N ILE A 432 4.10 -8.69 -10.44
CA ILE A 432 4.70 -8.34 -9.15
C ILE A 432 6.17 -7.88 -9.25
N LEU A 433 6.95 -8.47 -10.17
CA LEU A 433 8.35 -8.04 -10.36
C LEU A 433 8.42 -6.67 -11.03
N VAL A 434 7.44 -6.33 -11.88
CA VAL A 434 7.33 -4.98 -12.46
C VAL A 434 7.06 -3.97 -11.36
N LYS A 435 6.09 -4.26 -10.47
CA LYS A 435 5.80 -3.43 -9.30
C LYS A 435 6.99 -3.30 -8.36
N ALA A 436 7.73 -4.38 -8.11
CA ALA A 436 8.91 -4.35 -7.26
C ALA A 436 10.02 -3.45 -7.83
N VAL A 437 10.24 -3.50 -9.15
CA VAL A 437 11.17 -2.59 -9.82
C VAL A 437 10.68 -1.15 -9.75
N GLN A 438 9.38 -0.90 -9.98
CA GLN A 438 8.79 0.43 -9.87
C GLN A 438 8.89 1.01 -8.46
N GLU A 439 8.70 0.19 -7.43
CA GLU A 439 8.84 0.61 -6.03
C GLU A 439 10.29 1.04 -5.72
N LEU A 440 11.28 0.33 -6.28
CA LEU A 440 12.69 0.64 -6.08
C LEU A 440 13.19 1.81 -6.94
N VAL A 441 12.63 2.05 -8.13
CA VAL A 441 13.06 3.13 -9.03
C VAL A 441 12.24 4.41 -8.83
N GLY A 442 11.02 4.29 -8.27
CA GLY A 442 9.98 5.31 -8.37
C GLY A 442 9.17 5.20 -9.67
N PRO A 443 8.11 6.00 -9.85
CA PRO A 443 7.34 6.03 -11.10
C PRO A 443 8.30 6.26 -12.27
N GLU A 444 8.20 5.41 -13.31
CA GLU A 444 8.99 5.57 -14.53
C GLU A 444 8.72 6.95 -15.13
N THR A 445 9.62 7.90 -14.92
CA THR A 445 9.89 8.90 -15.95
C THR A 445 10.71 8.18 -16.99
N GLU A 446 10.12 7.87 -18.14
CA GLU A 446 10.91 7.46 -19.31
C GLU A 446 12.11 8.44 -19.42
N PRO A 447 13.36 7.93 -19.40
CA PRO A 447 14.52 8.80 -19.51
C PRO A 447 14.41 9.66 -20.78
N GLY A 448 14.23 10.96 -20.61
CA GLY A 448 14.11 11.92 -21.70
C GLY A 448 12.70 12.46 -22.00
N LYS A 449 11.62 11.98 -21.36
CA LYS A 449 10.29 12.62 -21.51
C LYS A 449 10.10 13.70 -20.43
N PRO A 450 9.83 14.97 -20.80
CA PRO A 450 9.66 16.04 -19.82
C PRO A 450 8.46 15.77 -18.89
N ARG A 451 8.56 16.24 -17.64
CA ARG A 451 7.44 16.25 -16.68
C ARG A 451 6.26 17.03 -17.32
N PRO A 452 5.01 16.55 -17.19
CA PRO A 452 3.85 17.25 -17.75
C PRO A 452 3.75 18.68 -17.23
N PHE A 453 3.44 19.63 -18.10
CA PHE A 453 3.22 21.03 -17.77
C PHE A 453 1.74 21.25 -17.44
N LEU A 454 1.43 21.51 -16.17
CA LEU A 454 0.06 21.72 -15.71
C LEU A 454 -0.18 23.18 -15.35
N ALA A 455 -1.26 23.75 -15.86
CA ALA A 455 -1.76 25.05 -15.41
C ALA A 455 -2.78 24.88 -14.30
N ILE A 456 -2.60 25.61 -13.21
CA ILE A 456 -3.51 25.64 -12.07
C ILE A 456 -4.30 26.95 -12.12
N THR A 457 -5.60 26.92 -12.36
CA THR A 457 -6.40 28.15 -12.29
C THR A 457 -6.65 28.49 -10.82
N MET A 458 -6.40 29.73 -10.42
CA MET A 458 -6.48 30.15 -9.01
C MET A 458 -7.87 30.01 -8.37
N GLY A 459 -8.92 29.87 -9.19
CA GLY A 459 -10.30 29.76 -8.73
C GLY A 459 -10.86 31.12 -8.35
N ASP A 460 -11.82 31.17 -7.44
CA ASP A 460 -12.32 32.43 -6.88
C ASP A 460 -11.32 32.98 -5.84
N ALA A 461 -10.81 34.18 -6.09
CA ALA A 461 -9.82 34.82 -5.24
C ALA A 461 -10.34 35.22 -3.84
N CYS A 462 -11.66 35.30 -3.65
CA CYS A 462 -12.28 35.51 -2.35
C CYS A 462 -12.37 34.21 -1.53
N GLY A 463 -12.12 33.05 -2.13
CA GLY A 463 -12.20 31.74 -1.48
C GLY A 463 -10.86 31.18 -1.00
N ILE A 464 -10.85 29.88 -0.68
CA ILE A 464 -9.65 29.15 -0.23
C ILE A 464 -8.67 28.79 -1.35
N GLY A 465 -9.00 29.07 -2.62
CA GLY A 465 -8.20 28.69 -3.79
C GLY A 465 -6.72 29.06 -3.67
N PRO A 466 -6.38 30.35 -3.40
CA PRO A 466 -5.00 30.77 -3.18
C PRO A 466 -4.28 29.99 -2.06
N GLU A 467 -4.95 29.77 -0.92
CA GLU A 467 -4.38 29.09 0.24
C GLU A 467 -4.02 27.62 -0.07
N VAL A 468 -4.96 26.86 -0.64
CA VAL A 468 -4.73 25.43 -0.94
C VAL A 468 -3.73 25.21 -2.06
N ILE A 469 -3.65 26.14 -3.03
CA ILE A 469 -2.63 26.11 -4.09
C ILE A 469 -1.24 26.30 -3.47
N LEU A 470 -1.06 27.33 -2.66
CA LEU A 470 0.25 27.61 -2.04
C LEU A 470 0.69 26.48 -1.10
N LYS A 471 -0.22 25.95 -0.28
CA LYS A 471 0.06 24.78 0.56
C LYS A 471 0.45 23.55 -0.26
N ALA A 472 -0.25 23.27 -1.37
CA ALA A 472 0.11 22.17 -2.26
C ALA A 472 1.47 22.40 -2.94
N LEU A 473 1.72 23.59 -3.49
CA LEU A 473 2.98 23.93 -4.16
C LEU A 473 4.17 24.06 -3.20
N SER A 474 3.94 24.20 -1.89
CA SER A 474 5.02 24.10 -0.91
C SER A 474 5.66 22.70 -0.86
N LYS A 475 4.96 21.66 -1.35
CA LYS A 475 5.44 20.28 -1.30
C LYS A 475 6.34 19.96 -2.51
N PRO A 476 7.60 19.53 -2.29
CA PRO A 476 8.52 19.17 -3.38
C PRO A 476 7.99 18.08 -4.31
N GLU A 477 7.14 17.19 -3.80
CA GLU A 477 6.52 16.09 -4.56
C GLU A 477 5.66 16.56 -5.73
N VAL A 478 4.99 17.71 -5.65
CA VAL A 478 4.21 18.25 -6.79
C VAL A 478 5.14 18.55 -7.97
N TYR A 479 6.28 19.19 -7.70
CA TYR A 479 7.28 19.49 -8.71
C TYR A 479 7.99 18.23 -9.20
N ARG A 480 8.00 17.14 -8.44
CA ARG A 480 8.50 15.85 -8.95
C ARG A 480 7.54 15.25 -9.98
N ASP A 481 6.24 15.41 -9.76
CA ASP A 481 5.20 14.80 -10.59
C ASP A 481 4.88 15.61 -11.86
N CYS A 482 4.97 16.94 -11.79
CA CYS A 482 4.65 17.87 -12.88
C CYS A 482 5.51 19.14 -12.85
N ARG A 483 5.35 19.98 -13.88
CA ARG A 483 5.78 21.38 -13.93
C ARG A 483 4.53 22.24 -13.69
N PRO A 484 4.29 22.78 -12.48
CA PRO A 484 3.10 23.58 -12.21
C PRO A 484 3.33 25.05 -12.55
N MET A 485 2.30 25.71 -13.09
CA MET A 485 2.21 27.17 -13.19
C MET A 485 0.80 27.60 -12.80
N VAL A 486 0.67 28.72 -12.08
CA VAL A 486 -0.65 29.25 -11.71
C VAL A 486 -1.13 30.25 -12.76
N ILE A 487 -2.39 30.17 -13.15
CA ILE A 487 -3.09 31.21 -13.90
C ILE A 487 -4.00 31.93 -12.90
N GLY A 488 -3.62 33.16 -12.56
CA GLY A 488 -4.13 33.89 -11.41
C GLY A 488 -3.53 35.29 -11.31
N HIS A 489 -3.75 35.95 -10.17
CA HIS A 489 -3.19 37.29 -9.92
C HIS A 489 -2.01 37.21 -8.94
N PRO A 490 -0.79 37.65 -9.32
CA PRO A 490 0.41 37.50 -8.48
C PRO A 490 0.27 38.17 -7.11
N GLU A 491 -0.30 39.37 -7.04
CA GLU A 491 -0.47 40.10 -5.78
C GLU A 491 -1.39 39.36 -4.79
N LEU A 492 -2.45 38.69 -5.29
CA LEU A 492 -3.39 37.95 -4.44
C LEU A 492 -2.76 36.68 -3.86
N LEU A 493 -1.91 36.00 -4.65
CA LEU A 493 -1.11 34.87 -4.15
C LEU A 493 -0.05 35.34 -3.16
N GLN A 494 0.66 36.42 -3.46
CA GLN A 494 1.67 36.99 -2.56
C GLN A 494 1.06 37.34 -1.20
N ASN A 495 -0.14 37.95 -1.19
CA ASN A 495 -0.87 38.27 0.04
C ASN A 495 -1.37 37.03 0.81
N SER A 496 -1.37 35.86 0.18
CA SER A 496 -1.84 34.60 0.77
C SER A 496 -0.73 33.71 1.35
N LEU A 497 0.55 34.06 1.15
CA LEU A 497 1.68 33.26 1.66
C LEU A 497 1.68 33.13 3.19
N ASP A 498 1.49 34.27 3.89
CA ASP A 498 1.46 34.31 5.35
C ASP A 498 0.28 33.52 5.92
N VAL A 499 -0.89 33.63 5.27
CA VAL A 499 -2.10 32.86 5.63
C VAL A 499 -1.88 31.37 5.42
N ALA A 500 -1.26 31.00 4.31
CA ALA A 500 -0.94 29.60 4.00
C ALA A 500 0.17 29.02 4.91
N GLY A 501 0.97 29.88 5.55
CA GLY A 501 2.08 29.48 6.42
C GLY A 501 3.24 28.83 5.66
N VAL A 502 3.53 29.31 4.44
CA VAL A 502 4.56 28.73 3.56
C VAL A 502 5.62 29.75 3.16
N ASP A 503 6.84 29.27 2.91
CA ASP A 503 7.96 30.06 2.42
C ASP A 503 8.20 29.77 0.93
N LEU A 504 7.60 30.58 0.06
CA LEU A 504 7.67 30.47 -1.41
C LEU A 504 7.82 31.85 -2.04
N ALA A 505 8.53 31.94 -3.16
CA ALA A 505 8.58 33.15 -3.98
C ALA A 505 7.46 33.15 -5.02
N VAL A 506 6.69 34.22 -5.14
CA VAL A 506 5.71 34.39 -6.23
C VAL A 506 6.34 35.20 -7.35
N GLN A 507 6.37 34.65 -8.56
CA GLN A 507 7.02 35.28 -9.71
C GLN A 507 6.03 35.46 -10.88
N PRO A 508 5.72 36.70 -11.27
CA PRO A 508 4.94 36.95 -12.48
C PRO A 508 5.68 36.49 -13.73
N VAL A 509 4.96 35.86 -14.66
CA VAL A 509 5.46 35.50 -16.00
C VAL A 509 4.51 36.03 -17.08
N SER A 510 5.06 36.41 -18.25
CA SER A 510 4.25 36.94 -19.36
C SER A 510 3.76 35.83 -20.30
N SER A 511 4.37 34.64 -20.21
CA SER A 511 4.04 33.49 -21.05
C SER A 511 4.39 32.17 -20.35
N PRO A 512 3.71 31.05 -20.68
CA PRO A 512 4.05 29.73 -20.14
C PRO A 512 5.51 29.31 -20.36
N GLU A 513 6.13 29.77 -21.46
CA GLU A 513 7.51 29.42 -21.81
C GLU A 513 8.55 30.07 -20.89
N GLU A 514 8.19 31.14 -20.17
CA GLU A 514 9.03 31.78 -19.16
C GLU A 514 9.02 31.05 -17.81
N ALA A 515 8.07 30.13 -17.59
CA ALA A 515 7.94 29.42 -16.32
C ALA A 515 9.00 28.32 -16.17
N ALA A 516 9.94 28.52 -15.24
CA ALA A 516 10.97 27.53 -14.91
C ALA A 516 10.37 26.29 -14.23
N CYS A 517 9.30 26.49 -13.45
CA CYS A 517 8.59 25.46 -12.70
C CYS A 517 9.54 24.72 -11.74
N GLU A 518 10.30 25.49 -10.96
CA GLU A 518 11.24 24.99 -9.96
C GLU A 518 10.66 25.12 -8.55
N TRP A 519 10.90 24.10 -7.71
CA TRP A 519 10.40 24.11 -6.35
C TRP A 519 11.01 25.27 -5.56
N GLY A 520 10.17 25.97 -4.79
CA GLY A 520 10.52 27.21 -4.10
C GLY A 520 9.97 28.47 -4.78
N THR A 521 9.60 28.39 -6.07
CA THR A 521 9.01 29.48 -6.82
C THR A 521 7.65 29.08 -7.39
N VAL A 522 6.66 29.97 -7.29
CA VAL A 522 5.33 29.85 -7.88
C VAL A 522 5.23 30.87 -9.01
N GLU A 523 5.35 30.39 -10.24
CA GLU A 523 5.16 31.23 -11.42
C GLU A 523 3.67 31.49 -11.70
N VAL A 524 3.34 32.75 -11.95
CA VAL A 524 1.96 33.21 -12.11
C VAL A 524 1.77 33.95 -13.42
N LEU A 525 0.93 33.39 -14.29
CA LEU A 525 0.45 34.05 -15.50
C LEU A 525 -0.85 34.79 -15.18
N SER A 526 -0.85 36.12 -15.33
CA SER A 526 -2.04 36.96 -15.14
C SER A 526 -2.55 37.50 -16.47
N PRO A 527 -3.51 36.83 -17.12
CA PRO A 527 -4.06 37.29 -18.40
C PRO A 527 -5.01 38.48 -18.23
N VAL A 528 -5.34 38.87 -16.99
CA VAL A 528 -6.37 39.84 -16.64
C VAL A 528 -5.89 40.75 -15.53
N GLU A 529 -6.11 42.05 -15.70
CA GLU A 529 -5.98 43.05 -14.65
C GLU A 529 -7.25 43.03 -13.79
N LEU A 530 -7.11 42.93 -12.46
CA LEU A 530 -8.22 42.98 -11.51
C LEU A 530 -8.07 44.18 -10.58
N ASP A 531 -9.20 44.75 -10.16
CA ASP A 531 -9.19 45.73 -9.05
C ASP A 531 -9.08 44.99 -7.71
N VAL A 532 -7.84 44.72 -7.29
CA VAL A 532 -7.51 43.99 -6.05
C VAL A 532 -8.17 44.61 -4.81
N ALA A 533 -8.41 45.93 -4.80
CA ALA A 533 -9.03 46.61 -3.67
C ALA A 533 -10.49 46.18 -3.42
N LYS A 534 -11.17 45.60 -4.42
CA LYS A 534 -12.54 45.07 -4.30
C LYS A 534 -12.60 43.61 -3.85
N ILE A 535 -11.46 42.93 -3.73
CA ILE A 535 -11.42 41.50 -3.42
C ILE A 535 -11.29 41.35 -1.90
N HIS A 536 -12.39 40.93 -1.28
CA HIS A 536 -12.47 40.67 0.15
C HIS A 536 -12.72 39.18 0.40
N LEU A 537 -11.87 38.56 1.22
CA LEU A 537 -11.95 37.13 1.51
C LEU A 537 -13.28 36.78 2.20
N GLY A 538 -13.91 35.70 1.74
CA GLY A 538 -15.18 35.20 2.26
C GLY A 538 -16.43 35.91 1.72
N GLU A 539 -16.29 36.89 0.83
CA GLU A 539 -17.41 37.64 0.26
C GLU A 539 -17.61 37.36 -1.24
N VAL A 540 -18.87 37.30 -1.68
CA VAL A 540 -19.19 37.19 -3.12
C VAL A 540 -18.77 38.48 -3.82
N CYS A 541 -17.82 38.38 -4.76
CA CYS A 541 -17.28 39.52 -5.48
C CYS A 541 -17.34 39.32 -7.02
N PRO A 542 -18.04 40.19 -7.77
CA PRO A 542 -18.08 40.10 -9.24
C PRO A 542 -16.70 40.19 -9.90
N GLU A 543 -15.79 40.99 -9.34
CA GLU A 543 -14.42 41.13 -9.86
C GLU A 543 -13.63 39.81 -9.74
N ALA A 544 -13.77 39.11 -8.60
CA ALA A 544 -13.18 37.79 -8.40
C ALA A 544 -13.83 36.73 -9.31
N GLY A 545 -15.14 36.80 -9.51
CA GLY A 545 -15.88 35.95 -10.46
C GLY A 545 -15.39 36.12 -11.90
N ARG A 546 -15.15 37.37 -12.33
CA ARG A 546 -14.56 37.67 -13.65
C ARG A 546 -13.17 37.06 -13.80
N GLY A 547 -12.30 37.28 -12.82
CA GLY A 547 -10.95 36.69 -12.81
C GLY A 547 -10.99 35.17 -12.94
N ALA A 548 -11.80 34.50 -12.12
CA ALA A 548 -11.93 33.03 -12.13
C ALA A 548 -12.32 32.47 -13.51
N VAL A 549 -13.28 33.11 -14.19
CA VAL A 549 -13.74 32.68 -15.53
C VAL A 549 -12.65 32.88 -16.57
N GLU A 550 -12.05 34.08 -16.62
CA GLU A 550 -11.04 34.42 -17.62
C GLU A 550 -9.75 33.59 -17.46
N TRP A 551 -9.38 33.22 -16.22
CA TRP A 551 -8.28 32.28 -15.97
C TRP A 551 -8.58 30.87 -16.50
N VAL A 552 -9.82 30.38 -16.35
CA VAL A 552 -10.23 29.10 -16.93
C VAL A 552 -10.21 29.15 -18.45
N VAL A 553 -10.74 30.22 -19.06
CA VAL A 553 -10.71 30.41 -20.52
C VAL A 553 -9.27 30.41 -21.04
N THR A 554 -8.37 31.12 -20.37
CA THR A 554 -6.95 31.17 -20.74
C THR A 554 -6.30 29.79 -20.63
N ALA A 555 -6.59 29.04 -19.56
CA ALA A 555 -6.06 27.68 -19.39
C ALA A 555 -6.51 26.75 -20.52
N VAL A 556 -7.80 26.81 -20.90
CA VAL A 556 -8.34 26.02 -22.02
C VAL A 556 -7.66 26.39 -23.32
N ASP A 557 -7.54 27.68 -23.62
CA ASP A 557 -6.93 28.16 -24.86
C ASP A 557 -5.45 27.70 -24.96
N LEU A 558 -4.71 27.74 -23.85
CA LEU A 558 -3.33 27.24 -23.79
C LEU A 558 -3.24 25.72 -23.97
N ALA A 559 -4.16 24.95 -23.36
CA ALA A 559 -4.17 23.50 -23.45
C ALA A 559 -4.55 23.02 -24.86
N VAL A 560 -5.57 23.63 -25.48
CA VAL A 560 -5.98 23.33 -26.86
C VAL A 560 -4.87 23.70 -27.84
N ALA A 561 -4.11 24.75 -27.57
CA ALA A 561 -2.93 25.13 -28.35
C ALA A 561 -1.69 24.24 -28.10
N GLY A 562 -1.75 23.28 -27.17
CA GLY A 562 -0.64 22.39 -26.82
C GLY A 562 0.52 23.09 -26.12
N ARG A 563 0.29 24.27 -25.51
CA ARG A 563 1.31 25.02 -24.76
C ARG A 563 1.44 24.57 -23.29
N ILE A 564 0.43 23.84 -22.82
CA ILE A 564 0.40 23.11 -21.54
C ILE A 564 -0.22 21.73 -21.80
N ASP A 565 0.09 20.77 -20.93
CA ASP A 565 -0.35 19.37 -21.06
C ASP A 565 -1.66 19.07 -20.30
N GLY A 566 -2.08 19.94 -19.38
CA GLY A 566 -3.33 19.77 -18.63
C GLY A 566 -3.70 20.93 -17.72
N ILE A 567 -4.95 20.92 -17.27
CA ILE A 567 -5.55 21.96 -16.42
C ILE A 567 -5.99 21.36 -15.09
N VAL A 568 -5.62 22.04 -14.00
CA VAL A 568 -6.10 21.81 -12.65
C VAL A 568 -6.89 23.03 -12.22
N THR A 569 -8.16 22.89 -11.84
CA THR A 569 -8.95 24.05 -11.40
C THR A 569 -9.21 24.02 -9.90
N ALA A 570 -8.82 25.10 -9.20
CA ALA A 570 -9.30 25.40 -7.85
C ALA A 570 -10.79 25.81 -7.86
N PRO A 571 -11.45 25.83 -6.68
CA PRO A 571 -12.89 26.11 -6.61
C PRO A 571 -13.21 27.54 -7.01
N LEU A 572 -14.38 27.74 -7.62
CA LEU A 572 -14.91 29.07 -7.92
C LEU A 572 -16.41 29.18 -7.58
N ASN A 573 -16.88 30.41 -7.37
CA ASN A 573 -18.23 30.68 -6.91
C ASN A 573 -19.18 31.00 -8.08
N LYS A 574 -20.27 30.24 -8.22
CA LYS A 574 -21.25 30.42 -9.30
C LYS A 574 -22.00 31.76 -9.23
N GLU A 575 -22.27 32.26 -8.03
CA GLU A 575 -22.95 33.54 -7.82
C GLU A 575 -22.06 34.70 -8.28
N ALA A 576 -20.77 34.67 -7.91
CA ALA A 576 -19.77 35.65 -8.34
C ALA A 576 -19.63 35.69 -9.87
N MET A 577 -19.57 34.53 -10.55
CA MET A 577 -19.53 34.46 -12.02
C MET A 577 -20.75 35.12 -12.66
N ASN A 578 -21.95 34.81 -12.16
CA ASN A 578 -23.20 35.33 -12.72
C ASN A 578 -23.30 36.84 -12.54
N LEU A 579 -22.91 37.37 -11.37
CA LEU A 579 -22.85 38.80 -11.11
C LEU A 579 -21.83 39.52 -12.01
N ALA A 580 -20.79 38.82 -12.44
CA ALA A 580 -19.81 39.33 -13.39
C ALA A 580 -20.25 39.23 -14.86
N GLY A 581 -21.49 38.77 -15.13
CA GLY A 581 -22.08 38.69 -16.46
C GLY A 581 -21.84 37.36 -17.20
N PHE A 582 -21.28 36.35 -16.54
CA PHE A 582 -21.04 35.03 -17.12
C PHE A 582 -22.14 34.03 -16.70
N HIS A 583 -23.15 33.87 -17.55
CA HIS A 583 -24.33 33.04 -17.28
C HIS A 583 -24.14 31.57 -17.70
N TYR A 584 -23.26 30.86 -17.00
CA TYR A 584 -23.08 29.40 -17.16
C TYR A 584 -23.71 28.63 -15.99
N ALA A 585 -24.31 27.46 -16.26
CA ALA A 585 -24.85 26.58 -15.23
C ALA A 585 -23.77 25.96 -14.32
N GLY A 586 -22.55 25.84 -14.85
CA GLY A 586 -21.39 25.27 -14.19
C GLY A 586 -20.11 25.43 -15.02
N HIS A 587 -19.01 24.84 -14.52
CA HIS A 587 -17.69 24.94 -15.16
C HIS A 587 -17.60 24.02 -16.39
N THR A 588 -18.28 22.89 -16.34
CA THR A 588 -18.20 21.83 -17.36
C THR A 588 -18.74 22.32 -18.70
N GLU A 589 -19.79 23.14 -18.68
CA GLU A 589 -20.41 23.74 -19.87
C GLU A 589 -19.49 24.77 -20.52
N LEU A 590 -18.88 25.66 -19.72
CA LEU A 590 -17.88 26.63 -20.20
C LEU A 590 -16.72 25.93 -20.91
N LEU A 591 -16.20 24.85 -20.31
CA LEU A 591 -15.09 24.07 -20.85
C LEU A 591 -15.47 23.37 -22.17
N GLY A 592 -16.64 22.72 -22.22
CA GLY A 592 -17.12 22.01 -23.40
C GLY A 592 -17.36 22.95 -24.58
N GLU A 593 -17.99 24.10 -24.35
CA GLU A 593 -18.23 25.12 -25.37
C GLU A 593 -16.90 25.69 -25.89
N ARG A 594 -16.01 26.11 -24.98
CA ARG A 594 -14.74 26.73 -25.36
C ARG A 594 -13.78 25.76 -26.05
N ALA A 595 -13.82 24.48 -25.69
CA ALA A 595 -13.00 23.44 -26.32
C ALA A 595 -13.57 22.92 -27.66
N GLY A 596 -14.68 23.47 -28.18
CA GLY A 596 -15.21 23.13 -29.51
C GLY A 596 -16.57 22.43 -29.53
N GLY A 597 -17.37 22.53 -28.47
CA GLY A 597 -18.73 21.95 -28.41
C GLY A 597 -18.76 20.44 -28.14
N HIS A 598 -17.79 19.93 -27.37
CA HIS A 598 -17.68 18.52 -27.04
C HIS A 598 -18.76 18.07 -26.05
N ASP A 599 -19.30 16.86 -26.26
CA ASP A 599 -20.15 16.21 -25.26
C ASP A 599 -19.27 15.62 -24.15
N VAL A 600 -19.51 16.07 -22.92
CA VAL A 600 -18.62 15.81 -21.78
C VAL A 600 -19.33 15.03 -20.67
N ARG A 601 -18.56 14.25 -19.91
CA ARG A 601 -19.06 13.51 -18.74
C ARG A 601 -18.21 13.80 -17.52
N LEU A 602 -18.88 13.92 -16.37
CA LEU A 602 -18.19 14.07 -15.09
C LEU A 602 -17.85 12.69 -14.54
N MET A 603 -16.57 12.48 -14.27
CA MET A 603 -16.08 11.36 -13.47
C MET A 603 -15.62 11.83 -12.10
N LEU A 604 -16.08 11.13 -11.06
CA LEU A 604 -15.47 11.17 -9.73
C LEU A 604 -14.42 10.08 -9.65
N ALA A 605 -13.15 10.47 -9.59
CA ALA A 605 -12.02 9.55 -9.54
C ALA A 605 -11.39 9.54 -8.14
N SER A 606 -11.08 8.35 -7.65
CA SER A 606 -10.29 8.16 -6.43
C SER A 606 -9.35 6.97 -6.63
N GLU A 607 -8.54 6.66 -5.63
CA GLU A 607 -7.63 5.51 -5.70
C GLU A 607 -8.37 4.18 -5.93
N ARG A 608 -9.56 4.04 -5.32
CA ARG A 608 -10.33 2.78 -5.28
C ARG A 608 -11.63 2.78 -6.08
N LEU A 609 -12.16 3.95 -6.42
CA LEU A 609 -13.47 4.05 -7.07
C LEU A 609 -13.46 5.15 -8.14
N ASN A 610 -13.90 4.80 -9.35
CA ASN A 610 -14.12 5.72 -10.46
C ASN A 610 -15.59 5.66 -10.87
N VAL A 611 -16.31 6.77 -10.82
CA VAL A 611 -17.74 6.82 -11.12
C VAL A 611 -18.03 7.88 -12.17
N VAL A 612 -18.61 7.50 -13.30
CA VAL A 612 -19.01 8.40 -14.38
C VAL A 612 -20.52 8.53 -14.43
N HIS A 613 -21.02 9.74 -14.62
CA HIS A 613 -22.45 10.04 -14.61
C HIS A 613 -22.99 10.19 -16.03
N VAL A 614 -24.04 9.45 -16.40
CA VAL A 614 -24.74 9.60 -17.69
C VAL A 614 -25.46 10.95 -17.74
N THR A 615 -26.19 11.31 -16.68
CA THR A 615 -26.83 12.63 -16.53
C THR A 615 -26.21 13.41 -15.38
N GLY A 616 -25.98 14.71 -15.59
CA GLY A 616 -25.48 15.64 -14.58
C GLY A 616 -26.59 16.30 -13.76
N HIS A 617 -26.51 17.62 -13.58
CA HIS A 617 -27.48 18.43 -12.81
C HIS A 617 -28.80 18.66 -13.57
N ILE A 618 -29.69 17.66 -13.58
CA ILE A 618 -31.07 17.78 -14.08
C ILE A 618 -32.07 17.39 -12.99
N ALA A 619 -33.34 17.78 -13.14
CA ALA A 619 -34.38 17.33 -12.22
C ALA A 619 -34.54 15.81 -12.30
N LEU A 620 -34.78 15.16 -11.16
CA LEU A 620 -34.93 13.70 -11.10
C LEU A 620 -36.07 13.19 -11.99
N SER A 621 -37.13 13.99 -12.16
CA SER A 621 -38.25 13.71 -13.09
C SER A 621 -37.83 13.60 -14.55
N ASP A 622 -36.72 14.21 -14.93
CA ASP A 622 -36.27 14.32 -16.31
C ASP A 622 -35.22 13.24 -16.64
N VAL A 623 -34.69 12.54 -15.63
CA VAL A 623 -33.62 11.54 -15.78
C VAL A 623 -34.02 10.45 -16.76
N SER A 624 -35.18 9.80 -16.55
CA SER A 624 -35.64 8.68 -17.39
C SER A 624 -35.70 9.08 -18.87
N ALA A 625 -36.22 10.26 -19.18
CA ALA A 625 -36.34 10.75 -20.57
C ALA A 625 -34.98 11.03 -21.25
N GLN A 626 -33.91 11.26 -20.48
CA GLN A 626 -32.57 11.56 -20.98
C GLN A 626 -31.68 10.32 -21.11
N LEU A 627 -32.09 9.18 -20.54
CA LEU A 627 -31.37 7.91 -20.60
C LEU A 627 -31.65 7.19 -21.92
N THR A 628 -30.95 7.62 -22.96
CA THR A 628 -30.96 6.96 -24.27
C THR A 628 -29.80 5.97 -24.40
N GLU A 629 -29.98 4.92 -25.23
CA GLU A 629 -28.92 3.94 -25.54
C GLU A 629 -27.61 4.64 -25.94
N GLY A 630 -27.69 5.62 -26.86
CA GLY A 630 -26.53 6.34 -27.35
C GLY A 630 -25.77 7.06 -26.24
N ARG A 631 -26.49 7.80 -25.38
CA ARG A 631 -25.88 8.55 -24.28
C ARG A 631 -25.17 7.64 -23.28
N ILE A 632 -25.77 6.49 -22.97
CA ILE A 632 -25.21 5.50 -22.04
C ILE A 632 -23.98 4.84 -22.67
N PHE A 633 -24.07 4.43 -23.94
CA PHE A 633 -22.97 3.85 -24.70
C PHE A 633 -21.76 4.79 -24.76
N ASP A 634 -21.97 6.06 -25.10
CA ASP A 634 -20.89 7.05 -25.15
C ASP A 634 -20.24 7.26 -23.77
N THR A 635 -21.05 7.19 -22.70
CA THR A 635 -20.54 7.26 -21.31
C THR A 635 -19.67 6.05 -20.95
N ILE A 636 -20.06 4.84 -21.37
CA ILE A 636 -19.25 3.62 -21.20
C ILE A 636 -17.92 3.74 -21.96
N VAL A 637 -17.95 4.23 -23.20
CA VAL A 637 -16.75 4.42 -24.04
C VAL A 637 -15.79 5.42 -23.40
N LEU A 638 -16.31 6.55 -22.92
CA LEU A 638 -15.50 7.57 -22.23
C LEU A 638 -14.85 7.01 -20.96
N LEU A 639 -15.58 6.20 -20.18
CA LEU A 639 -15.02 5.55 -19.00
C LEU A 639 -13.93 4.53 -19.37
N ASP A 640 -14.13 3.67 -20.38
CA ASP A 640 -13.11 2.70 -20.80
C ASP A 640 -11.81 3.39 -21.22
N GLN A 641 -11.92 4.48 -21.99
CA GLN A 641 -10.77 5.28 -22.41
C GLN A 641 -10.08 5.93 -21.20
N ALA A 642 -10.84 6.53 -20.27
CA ALA A 642 -10.28 7.11 -19.05
C ALA A 642 -9.54 6.07 -18.18
N LEU A 643 -10.12 4.87 -18.01
CA LEU A 643 -9.49 3.79 -17.26
C LEU A 643 -8.19 3.31 -17.92
N LYS A 644 -8.17 3.25 -19.25
CA LYS A 644 -6.97 2.94 -20.03
C LYS A 644 -5.88 4.01 -19.81
N ASP A 645 -6.24 5.28 -19.87
CA ASP A 645 -5.31 6.40 -19.68
C ASP A 645 -4.80 6.49 -18.23
N MET A 646 -5.61 6.04 -17.27
CA MET A 646 -5.19 5.82 -15.88
C MET A 646 -4.32 4.57 -15.68
N GLY A 647 -4.05 3.79 -16.73
CA GLY A 647 -3.24 2.57 -16.68
C GLY A 647 -3.91 1.41 -15.94
N ARG A 648 -5.26 1.35 -15.91
CA ARG A 648 -5.98 0.21 -15.33
C ARG A 648 -5.92 -0.97 -16.31
N PRO A 649 -5.37 -2.13 -15.92
CA PRO A 649 -5.11 -3.22 -16.86
C PRO A 649 -6.37 -4.01 -17.24
N THR A 650 -7.33 -4.18 -16.33
CA THR A 650 -8.54 -4.99 -16.56
C THR A 650 -9.69 -4.21 -17.20
N ARG A 651 -9.81 -2.91 -16.89
CA ARG A 651 -10.86 -2.00 -17.41
C ARG A 651 -12.28 -2.59 -17.32
N ARG A 652 -12.56 -3.29 -16.22
CA ARG A 652 -13.88 -3.88 -15.95
C ARG A 652 -14.85 -2.78 -15.54
N ILE A 653 -15.90 -2.56 -16.33
CA ILE A 653 -16.87 -1.50 -16.10
C ILE A 653 -18.19 -2.11 -15.62
N ALA A 654 -18.67 -1.64 -14.48
CA ALA A 654 -20.04 -1.92 -14.07
C ALA A 654 -20.98 -0.81 -14.56
N VAL A 655 -22.18 -1.18 -15.00
CA VAL A 655 -23.22 -0.23 -15.41
C VAL A 655 -24.43 -0.40 -14.50
N CYS A 656 -24.79 0.67 -13.79
CA CYS A 656 -25.93 0.66 -12.88
C CYS A 656 -27.25 0.50 -13.65
N GLY A 657 -28.21 -0.19 -13.05
CA GLY A 657 -29.61 0.00 -13.40
C GLY A 657 -30.13 1.34 -12.90
N LEU A 658 -31.20 1.84 -13.53
CA LEU A 658 -31.96 2.99 -13.04
C LEU A 658 -32.95 2.55 -11.95
N ASN A 659 -33.70 1.48 -12.23
CA ASN A 659 -34.76 1.01 -11.34
C ASN A 659 -34.20 0.06 -10.25
N PRO A 660 -34.90 -0.10 -9.11
CA PRO A 660 -34.54 -1.08 -8.08
C PRO A 660 -34.31 -2.46 -8.69
N HIS A 661 -33.25 -3.13 -8.23
CA HIS A 661 -32.83 -4.45 -8.73
C HIS A 661 -32.66 -4.51 -10.26
N ALA A 662 -32.27 -3.40 -10.91
CA ALA A 662 -32.15 -3.29 -12.37
C ALA A 662 -33.45 -3.68 -13.12
N GLY A 663 -34.59 -3.29 -12.54
CA GLY A 663 -35.92 -3.43 -13.13
C GLY A 663 -36.65 -4.73 -12.83
N GLU A 664 -36.00 -5.71 -12.17
CA GLU A 664 -36.60 -6.99 -11.74
C GLU A 664 -37.45 -7.65 -12.85
N SER A 665 -36.83 -7.96 -13.99
CA SER A 665 -37.50 -8.50 -15.19
C SER A 665 -38.64 -7.63 -15.75
N GLY A 666 -38.54 -6.31 -15.61
CA GLY A 666 -39.54 -5.35 -16.09
C GLY A 666 -40.69 -5.10 -15.11
N LEU A 667 -40.57 -5.56 -13.85
CA LEU A 667 -41.50 -5.22 -12.78
C LEU A 667 -41.43 -3.73 -12.41
N PHE A 668 -40.25 -3.11 -12.54
CA PHE A 668 -40.02 -1.70 -12.24
C PHE A 668 -39.43 -0.96 -13.45
N GLY A 669 -40.22 -0.06 -14.03
CA GLY A 669 -39.82 0.73 -15.19
C GLY A 669 -39.43 -0.13 -16.41
N SER A 670 -38.95 0.53 -17.45
CA SER A 670 -38.48 -0.15 -18.68
C SER A 670 -37.13 0.35 -19.16
N GLU A 671 -36.60 1.40 -18.55
CA GLU A 671 -35.36 2.09 -18.94
C GLU A 671 -34.16 1.14 -18.95
N ASP A 672 -34.08 0.22 -17.97
CA ASP A 672 -33.03 -0.79 -17.87
C ASP A 672 -32.98 -1.69 -19.11
N ALA A 673 -34.12 -2.23 -19.52
CA ALA A 673 -34.21 -3.12 -20.67
C ALA A 673 -34.22 -2.38 -22.01
N ALA A 674 -34.81 -1.18 -22.06
CA ALA A 674 -35.02 -0.42 -23.30
C ALA A 674 -33.81 0.42 -23.72
N ALA A 675 -32.97 0.86 -22.78
CA ALA A 675 -31.84 1.75 -23.06
C ALA A 675 -30.51 1.27 -22.47
N ILE A 676 -30.48 0.80 -21.23
CA ILE A 676 -29.23 0.43 -20.54
C ILE A 676 -28.66 -0.89 -21.09
N GLN A 677 -29.47 -1.95 -21.14
CA GLN A 677 -29.06 -3.26 -21.66
C GLN A 677 -28.55 -3.18 -23.11
N PRO A 678 -29.24 -2.51 -24.07
CA PRO A 678 -28.73 -2.38 -25.43
C PRO A 678 -27.39 -1.61 -25.52
N ALA A 679 -27.19 -0.60 -24.67
CA ALA A 679 -25.93 0.16 -24.64
C ALA A 679 -24.75 -0.70 -24.18
N ILE A 680 -24.98 -1.60 -23.21
CA ILE A 680 -23.98 -2.55 -22.70
C ILE A 680 -23.63 -3.59 -23.77
N GLU A 681 -24.63 -4.16 -24.44
CA GLU A 681 -24.43 -5.11 -25.54
C GLU A 681 -23.62 -4.47 -26.68
N ARG A 682 -23.95 -3.22 -27.01
CA ARG A 682 -23.23 -2.44 -28.02
C ARG A 682 -21.78 -2.14 -27.60
N ALA A 683 -21.52 -1.87 -26.32
CA ALA A 683 -20.17 -1.72 -25.78
C ALA A 683 -19.38 -3.03 -25.84
N GLY A 684 -20.02 -4.15 -25.47
CA GLY A 684 -19.45 -5.50 -25.57
C GLY A 684 -19.08 -5.88 -27.00
N ALA A 685 -19.91 -5.54 -27.99
CA ALA A 685 -19.61 -5.73 -29.42
C ALA A 685 -18.36 -4.94 -29.89
N ARG A 686 -17.97 -3.89 -29.17
CA ARG A 686 -16.74 -3.10 -29.40
C ARG A 686 -15.53 -3.62 -28.62
N GLY A 687 -15.69 -4.69 -27.83
CA GLY A 687 -14.65 -5.29 -27.00
C GLY A 687 -14.43 -4.58 -25.66
N ILE A 688 -15.40 -3.79 -25.19
CA ILE A 688 -15.38 -3.17 -23.87
C ILE A 688 -15.98 -4.15 -22.86
N ASP A 689 -15.29 -4.40 -21.75
CA ASP A 689 -15.74 -5.29 -20.67
C ASP A 689 -16.73 -4.55 -19.75
N ALA A 690 -17.94 -4.30 -20.27
CA ALA A 690 -19.03 -3.66 -19.56
C ALA A 690 -20.07 -4.69 -19.09
N ILE A 691 -20.44 -4.64 -17.81
CA ILE A 691 -21.33 -5.61 -17.16
C ILE A 691 -22.50 -4.86 -16.49
N GLY A 692 -23.72 -5.27 -16.81
CA GLY A 692 -24.95 -4.76 -16.23
C GLY A 692 -26.18 -4.97 -17.12
N PRO A 693 -27.31 -4.29 -16.85
CA PRO A 693 -27.51 -3.37 -15.73
C PRO A 693 -27.41 -4.10 -14.39
N LEU A 694 -26.71 -3.52 -13.42
CA LEU A 694 -26.54 -4.07 -12.07
C LEU A 694 -27.31 -3.26 -11.03
N PRO A 695 -27.86 -3.89 -9.98
CA PRO A 695 -28.47 -3.18 -8.86
C PRO A 695 -27.50 -2.17 -8.23
N ALA A 696 -27.90 -0.91 -8.20
CA ALA A 696 -27.05 0.19 -7.74
C ALA A 696 -26.66 0.10 -6.25
N ASP A 697 -27.47 -0.55 -5.43
CA ASP A 697 -27.22 -0.80 -4.00
C ASP A 697 -26.02 -1.72 -3.74
N THR A 698 -25.71 -2.63 -4.66
CA THR A 698 -24.61 -3.60 -4.50
C THR A 698 -23.38 -3.29 -5.35
N VAL A 699 -23.54 -2.57 -6.45
CA VAL A 699 -22.46 -2.37 -7.44
C VAL A 699 -21.30 -1.54 -6.89
N PHE A 700 -21.57 -0.49 -6.11
CA PHE A 700 -20.53 0.38 -5.57
C PHE A 700 -19.66 -0.32 -4.53
N PHE A 701 -20.25 -1.20 -3.70
CA PHE A 701 -19.51 -2.05 -2.78
C PHE A 701 -18.54 -2.97 -3.53
N LYS A 702 -19.03 -3.66 -4.57
CA LYS A 702 -18.20 -4.53 -5.42
C LYS A 702 -17.08 -3.77 -6.14
N ALA A 703 -17.38 -2.58 -6.65
CA ALA A 703 -16.39 -1.73 -7.29
C ALA A 703 -15.31 -1.27 -6.29
N TYR A 704 -15.70 -0.90 -5.07
CA TYR A 704 -14.77 -0.54 -4.01
C TYR A 704 -13.84 -1.70 -3.58
N ASP A 705 -14.35 -2.94 -3.59
CA ASP A 705 -13.57 -4.17 -3.35
C ASP A 705 -12.69 -4.59 -4.56
N GLY A 706 -12.67 -3.80 -5.64
CA GLY A 706 -11.81 -4.01 -6.79
C GLY A 706 -12.32 -5.05 -7.79
N ILE A 707 -13.59 -5.43 -7.72
CA ILE A 707 -14.22 -6.30 -8.74
C ILE A 707 -14.35 -5.55 -10.07
N PHE A 708 -14.63 -4.24 -10.01
CA PHE A 708 -14.75 -3.35 -11.17
C PHE A 708 -13.77 -2.18 -11.05
N ASP A 709 -13.20 -1.75 -12.17
CA ASP A 709 -12.29 -0.62 -12.27
C ASP A 709 -13.04 0.73 -12.36
N GLY A 710 -14.30 0.71 -12.80
CA GLY A 710 -15.16 1.88 -12.86
C GLY A 710 -16.65 1.53 -12.90
N VAL A 711 -17.48 2.52 -12.56
CA VAL A 711 -18.95 2.41 -12.50
C VAL A 711 -19.59 3.51 -13.35
N VAL A 712 -20.56 3.15 -14.18
CA VAL A 712 -21.44 4.10 -14.88
C VAL A 712 -22.72 4.26 -14.08
N ALA A 713 -22.91 5.44 -13.50
CA ALA A 713 -24.11 5.84 -12.77
C ALA A 713 -25.08 6.58 -13.70
N MET A 714 -26.37 6.27 -13.60
CA MET A 714 -27.41 6.83 -14.46
C MET A 714 -27.67 8.30 -14.15
N TYR A 715 -27.63 8.71 -12.87
CA TYR A 715 -27.85 10.09 -12.45
C TYR A 715 -26.90 10.53 -11.33
N HIS A 716 -26.84 11.85 -11.08
CA HIS A 716 -25.91 12.51 -10.18
C HIS A 716 -25.81 11.84 -8.80
N ASP A 717 -26.90 11.82 -8.03
CA ASP A 717 -26.87 11.32 -6.65
C ASP A 717 -26.63 9.81 -6.56
N GLN A 718 -26.96 9.04 -7.61
CA GLN A 718 -26.65 7.61 -7.66
C GLN A 718 -25.16 7.34 -7.55
N GLY A 719 -24.34 8.19 -8.17
CA GLY A 719 -22.88 8.07 -8.15
C GLY A 719 -22.19 8.92 -7.09
N HIS A 720 -22.71 10.14 -6.81
CA HIS A 720 -22.10 11.04 -5.83
C HIS A 720 -22.24 10.53 -4.40
N ALA A 721 -23.39 9.97 -4.01
CA ALA A 721 -23.60 9.46 -2.66
C ALA A 721 -22.56 8.38 -2.27
N PRO A 722 -22.34 7.30 -3.05
CA PRO A 722 -21.34 6.30 -2.72
C PRO A 722 -19.91 6.82 -2.84
N ALA A 723 -19.59 7.66 -3.84
CA ALA A 723 -18.25 8.22 -4.00
C ALA A 723 -17.86 9.11 -2.80
N LYS A 724 -18.79 9.97 -2.34
CA LYS A 724 -18.57 10.84 -1.18
C LYS A 724 -18.53 10.07 0.14
N LEU A 725 -19.23 8.95 0.26
CA LEU A 725 -19.14 8.09 1.44
C LEU A 725 -17.72 7.52 1.64
N VAL A 726 -17.04 7.14 0.56
CA VAL A 726 -15.76 6.42 0.64
C VAL A 726 -14.52 7.29 0.39
N ALA A 727 -14.69 8.46 -0.24
CA ALA A 727 -13.58 9.29 -0.68
C ALA A 727 -13.87 10.80 -0.60
N PHE A 728 -14.63 11.26 0.40
CA PHE A 728 -15.08 12.65 0.55
C PHE A 728 -13.99 13.70 0.24
N ASP A 729 -12.84 13.64 0.93
CA ASP A 729 -11.76 14.63 0.75
C ASP A 729 -10.71 14.23 -0.31
N LYS A 730 -10.88 13.07 -0.96
CA LYS A 730 -9.88 12.50 -1.88
C LYS A 730 -10.39 12.28 -3.30
N ALA A 731 -11.70 12.43 -3.52
CA ALA A 731 -12.28 12.36 -4.85
C ALA A 731 -11.82 13.55 -5.69
N VAL A 732 -11.50 13.28 -6.95
CA VAL A 732 -11.08 14.26 -7.94
C VAL A 732 -12.12 14.27 -9.05
N ASN A 733 -12.57 15.46 -9.42
CA ASN A 733 -13.47 15.65 -10.56
C ASN A 733 -12.64 15.61 -11.85
N VAL A 734 -12.98 14.73 -12.78
CA VAL A 734 -12.37 14.64 -14.11
C VAL A 734 -13.43 14.89 -15.17
N THR A 735 -13.15 15.80 -16.12
CA THR A 735 -14.05 16.07 -17.24
C THR A 735 -13.64 15.23 -18.44
N LEU A 736 -14.39 14.17 -18.71
CA LEU A 736 -14.18 13.27 -19.84
C LEU A 736 -14.80 13.84 -21.12
N GLY A 737 -14.24 13.49 -22.28
CA GLY A 737 -14.74 13.89 -23.60
C GLY A 737 -14.12 15.18 -24.16
N LEU A 738 -13.34 15.89 -23.35
CA LEU A 738 -12.53 17.02 -23.81
C LEU A 738 -11.26 16.54 -24.52
N PRO A 739 -10.76 17.27 -25.53
CA PRO A 739 -9.48 16.99 -26.18
C PRO A 739 -8.26 17.37 -25.31
N ILE A 740 -8.50 17.77 -24.06
CA ILE A 740 -7.50 18.22 -23.09
C ILE A 740 -7.75 17.56 -21.74
N VAL A 741 -6.69 17.35 -20.96
CA VAL A 741 -6.81 16.90 -19.57
C VAL A 741 -7.35 18.04 -18.72
N ARG A 742 -8.51 17.83 -18.09
CA ARG A 742 -9.03 18.74 -17.06
C ARG A 742 -9.46 17.97 -15.82
N VAL A 743 -8.84 18.35 -14.70
CA VAL A 743 -9.17 17.85 -13.36
C VAL A 743 -9.49 19.00 -12.42
N SER A 744 -10.30 18.76 -11.40
CA SER A 744 -10.60 19.75 -10.37
C SER A 744 -10.81 19.13 -9.01
N VAL A 745 -10.65 19.96 -8.00
CA VAL A 745 -11.02 19.61 -6.63
C VAL A 745 -12.53 19.33 -6.51
N ASP A 746 -12.92 18.59 -5.49
CA ASP A 746 -14.33 18.20 -5.21
C ASP A 746 -15.01 19.04 -4.11
N HIS A 747 -14.34 20.08 -3.63
CA HIS A 747 -14.88 21.03 -2.66
C HIS A 747 -15.17 22.41 -3.28
N GLY A 748 -16.00 23.19 -2.58
CA GLY A 748 -16.34 24.57 -2.96
C GLY A 748 -15.30 25.61 -2.50
N THR A 749 -15.65 26.89 -2.64
CA THR A 749 -14.78 28.03 -2.29
C THR A 749 -14.59 28.25 -0.79
N ALA A 750 -15.40 27.63 0.05
CA ALA A 750 -15.30 27.62 1.52
C ALA A 750 -15.05 29.03 2.12
N PHE A 751 -15.94 29.97 1.77
CA PHE A 751 -15.87 31.38 2.19
C PHE A 751 -15.83 31.56 3.71
N ASP A 752 -16.43 30.65 4.47
CA ASP A 752 -16.44 30.65 5.93
C ASP A 752 -15.06 30.43 6.55
N ILE A 753 -14.11 29.85 5.81
CA ILE A 753 -12.72 29.62 6.28
C ILE A 753 -11.65 30.34 5.46
N ALA A 754 -12.03 31.06 4.41
CA ALA A 754 -11.10 31.83 3.59
C ALA A 754 -10.29 32.84 4.45
N GLY A 755 -8.96 32.87 4.26
CA GLY A 755 -8.08 33.77 5.00
C GLY A 755 -7.69 33.31 6.41
N LYS A 756 -8.12 32.12 6.85
CA LYS A 756 -7.85 31.63 8.21
C LYS A 756 -6.64 30.70 8.32
N GLY A 757 -6.07 30.24 7.20
CA GLY A 757 -4.91 29.35 7.22
C GLY A 757 -5.21 27.90 7.59
N ILE A 758 -6.49 27.52 7.67
CA ILE A 758 -6.95 26.19 8.10
C ILE A 758 -7.49 25.31 6.96
N ALA A 759 -7.46 25.77 5.71
CA ALA A 759 -7.89 24.96 4.57
C ALA A 759 -6.91 23.79 4.33
N ASP A 760 -7.45 22.61 4.03
CA ASP A 760 -6.68 21.39 3.77
C ASP A 760 -6.32 21.26 2.28
N GLU A 761 -5.03 21.15 1.97
CA GLU A 761 -4.52 20.99 0.61
C GLU A 761 -4.64 19.57 0.03
N THR A 762 -5.06 18.58 0.84
CA THR A 762 -5.06 17.16 0.47
C THR A 762 -5.77 16.89 -0.86
N ASN A 763 -6.94 17.49 -1.08
CA ASN A 763 -7.69 17.29 -2.33
C ASN A 763 -6.99 17.94 -3.54
N MET A 764 -6.37 19.11 -3.37
CA MET A 764 -5.56 19.76 -4.41
C MET A 764 -4.35 18.91 -4.79
N MET A 765 -3.67 18.31 -3.80
CA MET A 765 -2.56 17.37 -4.01
C MET A 765 -3.00 16.13 -4.81
N HIS A 766 -4.14 15.52 -4.45
CA HIS A 766 -4.70 14.41 -5.21
C HIS A 766 -5.05 14.81 -6.65
N THR A 767 -5.61 16.01 -6.82
CA THR A 767 -5.98 16.56 -8.14
C THR A 767 -4.75 16.76 -9.02
N LEU A 768 -3.69 17.39 -8.49
CA LEU A 768 -2.42 17.59 -9.20
C LEU A 768 -1.77 16.27 -9.63
N ARG A 769 -1.71 15.29 -8.72
CA ARG A 769 -1.16 13.96 -9.01
C ARG A 769 -1.96 13.25 -10.11
N LEU A 770 -3.29 13.29 -10.05
CA LEU A 770 -4.12 12.68 -11.09
C LEU A 770 -3.97 13.41 -12.43
N GLY A 771 -3.98 14.74 -12.42
CA GLY A 771 -3.76 15.56 -13.62
C GLY A 771 -2.42 15.25 -14.28
N ALA A 772 -1.35 15.15 -13.48
CA ALA A 772 -0.01 14.79 -13.96
C ALA A 772 0.00 13.38 -14.56
N LYS A 773 -0.70 12.43 -13.94
CA LYS A 773 -0.80 11.06 -14.46
C LYS A 773 -1.52 11.02 -15.81
N LEU A 774 -2.65 11.69 -15.93
CA LEU A 774 -3.44 11.74 -17.18
C LEU A 774 -2.70 12.47 -18.30
N ALA A 775 -1.94 13.53 -17.98
CA ALA A 775 -1.17 14.30 -18.95
C ALA A 775 0.09 13.59 -19.48
N ARG A 776 0.51 12.45 -18.88
CA ARG A 776 1.68 11.67 -19.36
C ARG A 776 1.38 10.82 -20.59
N VAL A 777 0.12 10.47 -20.77
CA VAL A 777 -0.38 9.71 -21.93
C VAL A 777 -1.01 10.66 -22.93
N LYS A 778 -1.07 10.26 -24.20
CA LYS A 778 -1.70 11.08 -25.23
C LYS A 778 -3.22 11.03 -25.01
N TRP A 779 -3.75 12.03 -24.31
CA TRP A 779 -5.18 12.20 -24.06
C TRP A 779 -5.90 12.46 -25.39
N ILE A 780 -6.78 11.53 -25.82
CA ILE A 780 -7.55 11.60 -27.06
C ILE A 780 -8.96 11.11 -26.81
#